data_AF-A0A1S3RMH4-F1
#
_entry.id   AF-A0A1S3RMH4-F1
#
_cell.length_a   1.000
_cell.length_b   1.000
_cell.length_c   1.000
_cell.angle_alpha   90.00
_cell.angle_beta   90.00
_cell.angle_gamma   90.00
#
_symmetry.space_group_name_H-M   'P 1'
#
loop_
_entity.id
_entity.type
_entity.pdbx_description
1 polymer ?
#
loop_
_entity_poly.entity_id
_entity_poly.type
_entity_poly.pdbx_seq_one_letter_code
_entity_poly.pdbx_strand_id
1 'polypeptide(L)'
;MPDLCAVDSAAGKGLWGEGKPGRKEETAHRNFLSHCKSCVCSPESIQRELLIPWLGAHGGSESLRGVWDSLRSPLSTGSQRAREALASLQVEITPMQGEISVGESKFFLCEVVGDAKDIDWFAPNGEKLLPNRQDIIVNRNDESSSTLTIYNADVDNAGVYKCVAKNADKESEGTVNVKIFQKITFKNAPSPQEFNEGDDADIICDVVSSPPASIIWKHKGSKIQVTKDVRFKIMGNNHLQIRGIKKTDEGAYTCEARVMARGEIDLKIIKVIVNVLPSIRTRQSEVNATADINQSVMLACDADGFPEPTVTWARNNIVLESDDKYSLNDDGSELIIKDVKKVDEGDYTCIARNKAGEKEEEVSLNVFVQPKITYLDNQTASELEEQITLTCEASGDPTPTITWSFGRRFFTEGEQASWTRPETFESLDGNVMVRSHARVSSLTLKYVQFTDAGQYLCTARNSIGQDQQTMYLEVRYAPKIQGSVTVYTWERNAANISCEVLAHPGASVVWFRDGQQLPSTNTTNVKIYNTPAVSHLEVTPDSQNDFGSYNCTATNLIGTESKEFLLIQADVPSAPAIERVEPFSSTAVVEFEEPDASGGVAILKYRAEWRMKGQDWTGREYDAEDGLSMITIVGLKPETFYEVKMSAINGKGEGESSTPLNFKTEPVQGEPSPPKLEGKLQTMGNALKVNWIKQDDGGSPIKHYLIRYRAKHVSDWKPEIRLPHGSEYVVLSSLDWNTEYEVYVVAENQQGKSQPGTISFRTAAEPTAIPDTMTSGSGLGTGAIVGILIVVFVLLLVGVDVTCYFLNKCGFLMCIAVNFCGKSGPGAKNKDIEEGKAAFMKDESKEPIVEVRTEDRTPNHEGGGPTEPNETTPLTEPE
;
A
#
# COMPACT_ATOMS: atom_id res chain seq x y z
N MET A 1 -18.54 15.15 -28.40
CA MET A 1 -20.00 14.88 -28.37
C MET A 1 -20.20 13.44 -27.93
N PRO A 2 -21.29 13.13 -27.20
CA PRO A 2 -21.54 11.78 -26.68
C PRO A 2 -22.12 10.87 -27.77
N ASP A 3 -22.19 9.55 -27.52
CA ASP A 3 -23.51 8.96 -27.26
C ASP A 3 -23.48 7.55 -26.61
N LEU A 4 -24.54 7.32 -25.82
CA LEU A 4 -25.16 6.06 -25.36
C LEU A 4 -24.39 5.06 -24.46
N CYS A 5 -25.04 4.76 -23.32
CA CYS A 5 -24.69 3.75 -22.33
C CYS A 5 -25.61 2.51 -22.42
N ALA A 6 -25.12 1.33 -22.01
CA ALA A 6 -25.84 0.28 -21.23
C ALA A 6 -24.83 -0.84 -20.86
N VAL A 7 -24.47 -1.06 -19.59
CA VAL A 7 -25.21 -1.88 -18.59
C VAL A 7 -25.26 -3.37 -19.05
N ASP A 8 -24.30 -4.22 -18.68
CA ASP A 8 -24.12 -4.88 -17.35
C ASP A 8 -25.16 -6.01 -17.12
N SER A 9 -24.78 -7.29 -16.96
CA SER A 9 -24.67 -7.98 -15.65
C SER A 9 -24.81 -9.51 -15.88
N ALA A 10 -24.49 -10.48 -14.99
CA ALA A 10 -23.64 -10.49 -13.78
C ALA A 10 -23.33 -11.95 -13.32
N ALA A 11 -22.34 -12.06 -12.42
CA ALA A 11 -22.19 -13.05 -11.32
C ALA A 11 -22.13 -14.58 -11.59
N GLY A 12 -21.15 -15.25 -10.95
CA GLY A 12 -21.11 -16.72 -10.82
C GLY A 12 -19.86 -17.27 -10.10
N LYS A 13 -19.88 -17.37 -8.76
CA LYS A 13 -18.93 -18.18 -7.96
C LYS A 13 -19.30 -19.68 -8.12
N GLY A 14 -18.43 -20.69 -7.99
CA GLY A 14 -17.00 -20.80 -7.66
C GLY A 14 -16.68 -22.24 -7.17
N LEU A 15 -15.45 -22.48 -6.68
CA LEU A 15 -14.95 -23.68 -5.96
C LEU A 15 -14.52 -24.96 -6.74
N TRP A 16 -13.21 -25.25 -6.64
CA TRP A 16 -12.55 -26.51 -6.19
C TRP A 16 -13.09 -27.91 -6.55
N GLY A 17 -12.19 -28.81 -6.98
CA GLY A 17 -12.38 -30.27 -6.91
C GLY A 17 -11.31 -31.09 -7.68
N GLU A 18 -10.64 -32.04 -6.99
CA GLU A 18 -9.78 -33.05 -7.62
C GLU A 18 -10.57 -34.32 -8.02
N GLY A 19 -9.97 -35.20 -8.83
CA GLY A 19 -10.33 -36.64 -8.82
C GLY A 19 -10.53 -37.35 -10.17
N LYS A 20 -9.78 -38.45 -10.36
CA LYS A 20 -10.05 -39.55 -11.32
C LYS A 20 -11.02 -40.57 -10.65
N PRO A 21 -11.61 -41.59 -11.32
CA PRO A 21 -11.33 -42.14 -12.66
C PRO A 21 -12.57 -42.38 -13.56
N GLY A 22 -12.44 -43.14 -14.65
CA GLY A 22 -13.52 -43.47 -15.61
C GLY A 22 -13.73 -44.97 -15.89
N ARG A 23 -14.29 -45.30 -17.06
CA ARG A 23 -14.97 -46.56 -17.49
C ARG A 23 -16.45 -46.64 -17.01
N LYS A 24 -17.39 -47.27 -17.71
CA LYS A 24 -17.36 -48.13 -18.93
C LYS A 24 -18.72 -48.08 -19.69
N GLU A 25 -18.73 -48.41 -20.99
CA GLU A 25 -19.64 -49.31 -21.76
C GLU A 25 -21.14 -49.53 -21.32
N GLU A 26 -22.14 -49.73 -22.21
CA GLU A 26 -22.16 -49.91 -23.68
C GLU A 26 -23.57 -49.84 -24.34
N THR A 27 -23.61 -49.68 -25.67
CA THR A 27 -24.66 -50.10 -26.64
C THR A 27 -26.10 -49.54 -26.58
N ALA A 28 -26.88 -49.50 -27.67
CA ALA A 28 -26.62 -49.37 -29.12
C ALA A 28 -27.95 -49.31 -29.91
N HIS A 29 -27.97 -48.72 -31.12
CA HIS A 29 -28.74 -49.23 -32.27
C HIS A 29 -28.14 -48.77 -33.63
N ARG A 30 -28.65 -49.36 -34.72
CA ARG A 30 -28.08 -49.47 -36.10
C ARG A 30 -28.91 -48.66 -37.15
N ASN A 31 -28.56 -48.42 -38.43
CA ASN A 31 -27.39 -48.73 -39.30
C ASN A 31 -27.38 -47.88 -40.61
N PHE A 32 -26.34 -48.11 -41.46
CA PHE A 32 -26.09 -47.78 -42.90
C PHE A 32 -25.03 -46.67 -43.14
N LEU A 33 -23.77 -46.93 -43.53
CA LEU A 33 -23.14 -47.53 -44.76
C LEU A 33 -23.16 -46.57 -45.99
N SER A 34 -22.10 -46.41 -46.82
CA SER A 34 -20.76 -47.04 -47.00
C SER A 34 -19.80 -46.12 -47.82
N HIS A 35 -18.49 -45.96 -47.53
CA HIS A 35 -17.26 -46.58 -48.17
C HIS A 35 -17.08 -46.39 -49.72
N CYS A 36 -15.89 -46.32 -50.37
CA CYS A 36 -14.48 -46.62 -49.99
C CYS A 36 -13.38 -45.81 -50.78
N LYS A 37 -12.11 -46.28 -50.86
CA LYS A 37 -10.86 -45.54 -51.29
C LYS A 37 -10.08 -46.09 -52.52
N SER A 38 -9.02 -45.36 -52.93
CA SER A 38 -7.75 -45.77 -53.63
C SER A 38 -7.65 -45.48 -55.17
N CYS A 39 -6.48 -45.35 -55.87
CA CYS A 39 -5.03 -45.42 -55.48
C CYS A 39 -4.05 -44.87 -56.58
N VAL A 40 -2.72 -44.82 -56.26
CA VAL A 40 -1.52 -44.84 -57.17
C VAL A 40 -1.09 -43.51 -57.90
N CYS A 41 0.11 -43.49 -58.52
CA CYS A 41 1.06 -42.36 -58.54
C CYS A 41 1.83 -42.08 -59.86
N SER A 42 2.52 -40.93 -59.89
CA SER A 42 3.77 -40.59 -60.64
C SER A 42 3.70 -40.21 -62.15
N PRO A 43 4.71 -39.48 -62.71
CA PRO A 43 4.51 -38.55 -63.85
C PRO A 43 5.42 -38.76 -65.08
N GLU A 44 5.24 -37.96 -66.15
CA GLU A 44 6.36 -37.24 -66.83
C GLU A 44 5.96 -36.16 -67.87
N SER A 45 6.83 -35.14 -68.01
CA SER A 45 7.26 -34.42 -69.24
C SER A 45 6.34 -33.61 -70.19
N ILE A 46 6.62 -32.28 -70.24
CA ILE A 46 6.75 -31.39 -71.43
C ILE A 46 5.46 -30.71 -72.01
N GLN A 47 5.64 -29.79 -72.99
CA GLN A 47 4.92 -28.51 -73.18
C GLN A 47 3.86 -28.43 -74.31
N ARG A 48 3.17 -27.26 -74.31
CA ARG A 48 2.21 -26.69 -75.29
C ARG A 48 2.67 -26.73 -76.76
N GLU A 49 1.72 -26.87 -77.69
CA GLU A 49 1.15 -25.81 -78.58
C GLU A 49 -0.28 -26.28 -78.98
N LEU A 50 -1.37 -25.49 -78.90
CA LEU A 50 -1.82 -24.32 -79.69
C LEU A 50 -2.48 -24.63 -81.07
N LEU A 51 -3.83 -24.53 -81.08
CA LEU A 51 -4.66 -23.78 -82.06
C LEU A 51 -5.28 -24.42 -83.35
N ILE A 52 -6.55 -24.84 -83.19
CA ILE A 52 -7.73 -24.71 -84.12
C ILE A 52 -7.72 -25.53 -85.47
N PRO A 53 -8.78 -25.54 -86.34
CA PRO A 53 -9.67 -26.71 -86.36
C PRO A 53 -10.06 -27.34 -87.73
N TRP A 54 -10.86 -28.40 -87.62
CA TRP A 54 -11.97 -28.80 -88.50
C TRP A 54 -11.65 -29.33 -89.92
N LEU A 55 -11.78 -30.65 -90.06
CA LEU A 55 -12.75 -31.24 -90.97
C LEU A 55 -13.38 -32.47 -90.30
N GLY A 56 -14.72 -32.59 -90.38
CA GLY A 56 -15.47 -33.68 -89.74
C GLY A 56 -15.89 -34.76 -90.74
N ALA A 57 -16.25 -35.96 -90.25
CA ALA A 57 -16.76 -37.06 -91.07
C ALA A 57 -17.97 -37.75 -90.41
N HIS A 58 -19.07 -37.80 -91.18
CA HIS A 58 -20.23 -38.72 -91.12
C HIS A 58 -20.95 -39.06 -89.80
N GLY A 59 -22.27 -38.80 -89.77
CA GLY A 59 -23.25 -39.72 -89.14
C GLY A 59 -24.56 -39.10 -88.64
N GLY A 60 -25.67 -39.24 -89.37
CA GLY A 60 -27.03 -39.10 -88.80
C GLY A 60 -28.13 -38.47 -89.68
N SER A 61 -29.15 -39.27 -90.01
CA SER A 61 -30.59 -38.95 -90.27
C SER A 61 -31.04 -37.73 -91.13
N GLU A 62 -31.81 -38.04 -92.19
CA GLU A 62 -33.19 -37.57 -92.51
C GLU A 62 -33.61 -36.08 -92.31
N SER A 63 -34.46 -35.43 -93.14
CA SER A 63 -35.10 -35.68 -94.46
C SER A 63 -35.79 -34.36 -94.94
N LEU A 64 -35.95 -33.98 -96.23
CA LEU A 64 -37.13 -34.23 -97.10
C LEU A 64 -37.10 -33.36 -98.41
N ARG A 65 -37.52 -33.94 -99.55
CA ARG A 65 -38.30 -33.38 -100.72
C ARG A 65 -37.90 -32.09 -101.52
N GLY A 66 -37.98 -32.21 -102.87
CA GLY A 66 -38.15 -31.13 -103.89
C GLY A 66 -36.85 -30.73 -104.63
N VAL A 67 -36.52 -31.07 -105.89
CA VAL A 67 -37.26 -31.24 -107.19
C VAL A 67 -37.91 -29.91 -107.62
N TRP A 68 -37.51 -29.22 -108.71
CA TRP A 68 -37.56 -29.63 -110.13
C TRP A 68 -36.46 -29.00 -111.07
N ASP A 69 -35.83 -29.87 -111.88
CA ASP A 69 -35.59 -29.82 -113.34
C ASP A 69 -34.80 -28.73 -114.13
N SER A 70 -34.34 -29.20 -115.31
CA SER A 70 -33.83 -28.50 -116.51
C SER A 70 -32.36 -28.01 -116.51
N LEU A 71 -31.51 -28.30 -117.52
CA LEU A 71 -31.74 -28.85 -118.88
C LEU A 71 -30.52 -29.59 -119.49
N ARG A 72 -30.79 -30.74 -120.14
CA ARG A 72 -30.09 -31.41 -121.28
C ARG A 72 -28.54 -31.52 -121.35
N SER A 73 -28.06 -32.75 -121.06
CA SER A 73 -27.38 -33.73 -121.95
C SER A 73 -26.36 -33.29 -123.05
N PRO A 74 -25.30 -34.09 -123.30
CA PRO A 74 -24.16 -33.74 -124.16
C PRO A 74 -24.38 -33.95 -125.67
N LEU A 75 -23.44 -33.42 -126.48
CA LEU A 75 -23.25 -33.72 -127.90
C LEU A 75 -21.96 -34.53 -128.11
N SER A 76 -22.03 -35.59 -128.92
CA SER A 76 -20.90 -36.46 -129.25
C SER A 76 -20.31 -36.17 -130.64
N THR A 77 -18.98 -36.24 -130.75
CA THR A 77 -18.21 -36.59 -131.97
C THR A 77 -18.56 -35.87 -133.28
N GLY A 78 -17.82 -34.79 -133.60
CA GLY A 78 -18.02 -33.98 -134.81
C GLY A 78 -16.73 -33.53 -135.53
N SER A 79 -15.88 -34.48 -135.94
CA SER A 79 -14.85 -34.38 -136.99
C SER A 79 -14.24 -32.99 -137.35
N GLN A 80 -13.06 -32.72 -136.80
CA GLN A 80 -11.87 -32.32 -137.59
C GLN A 80 -11.90 -30.97 -138.39
N ARG A 81 -11.79 -29.83 -137.69
CA ARG A 81 -11.15 -28.59 -138.19
C ARG A 81 -10.41 -27.90 -137.04
N ALA A 82 -9.14 -27.49 -137.27
CA ALA A 82 -8.23 -26.73 -136.39
C ALA A 82 -8.25 -27.07 -134.87
N ARG A 83 -7.23 -27.66 -134.23
CA ARG A 83 -5.80 -27.73 -134.56
C ARG A 83 -5.05 -26.39 -134.58
N GLU A 84 -5.32 -25.52 -133.59
CA GLU A 84 -4.47 -24.37 -133.22
C GLU A 84 -4.85 -23.81 -131.81
N ALA A 85 -4.60 -24.57 -130.74
CA ALA A 85 -4.99 -24.18 -129.37
C ALA A 85 -4.21 -24.87 -128.21
N LEU A 86 -2.97 -25.32 -128.43
CA LEU A 86 -2.13 -25.90 -127.36
C LEU A 86 -0.73 -25.26 -127.35
N ALA A 87 -0.19 -25.05 -126.15
CA ALA A 87 1.05 -24.36 -125.78
C ALA A 87 0.93 -22.87 -125.37
N SER A 88 0.21 -22.61 -124.28
CA SER A 88 0.45 -21.46 -123.39
C SER A 88 0.94 -21.98 -122.03
N LEU A 89 2.22 -21.79 -121.74
CA LEU A 89 2.82 -22.25 -120.49
C LEU A 89 2.38 -21.30 -119.36
N GLN A 90 1.80 -21.81 -118.28
CA GLN A 90 1.36 -21.00 -117.13
C GLN A 90 1.93 -21.57 -115.84
N VAL A 91 2.38 -20.69 -114.94
CA VAL A 91 2.97 -21.04 -113.65
C VAL A 91 2.12 -20.45 -112.53
N GLU A 92 1.66 -21.28 -111.61
CA GLU A 92 1.03 -20.86 -110.36
C GLU A 92 1.89 -21.28 -109.16
N ILE A 93 1.86 -20.49 -108.08
CA ILE A 93 2.60 -20.79 -106.85
C ILE A 93 1.62 -20.84 -105.67
N THR A 94 1.58 -21.99 -105.01
CA THR A 94 0.69 -22.30 -103.88
C THR A 94 1.52 -22.43 -102.59
N PRO A 95 1.31 -21.60 -101.56
CA PRO A 95 0.44 -20.42 -101.51
C PRO A 95 1.06 -19.20 -102.20
N MET A 96 0.22 -18.33 -102.79
CA MET A 96 0.64 -17.12 -103.51
C MET A 96 1.29 -16.03 -102.62
N GLN A 97 1.34 -16.21 -101.29
CA GLN A 97 1.95 -15.29 -100.33
C GLN A 97 2.70 -16.05 -99.22
N GLY A 98 3.91 -15.57 -98.89
CA GLY A 98 4.85 -16.29 -98.03
C GLY A 98 5.16 -15.65 -96.69
N GLU A 99 4.20 -15.44 -95.81
CA GLU A 99 4.53 -15.11 -94.41
C GLU A 99 5.10 -16.33 -93.66
N ILE A 100 6.24 -16.17 -92.98
CA ILE A 100 6.94 -17.18 -92.15
C ILE A 100 7.49 -16.49 -90.90
N SER A 101 7.39 -17.11 -89.71
CA SER A 101 8.09 -16.57 -88.53
C SER A 101 9.59 -16.90 -88.58
N VAL A 102 10.43 -16.09 -87.94
CA VAL A 102 11.83 -16.46 -87.67
C VAL A 102 11.88 -17.81 -86.93
N GLY A 103 12.65 -18.76 -87.45
CA GLY A 103 12.78 -20.13 -86.93
C GLY A 103 11.70 -21.12 -87.40
N GLU A 104 10.63 -20.68 -88.07
CA GLU A 104 9.66 -21.59 -88.69
C GLU A 104 10.15 -22.10 -90.06
N SER A 105 9.54 -23.17 -90.55
CA SER A 105 9.82 -23.74 -91.87
C SER A 105 8.54 -23.74 -92.71
N LYS A 106 8.63 -23.39 -94.01
CA LYS A 106 7.49 -23.31 -94.92
C LYS A 106 7.88 -23.67 -96.34
N PHE A 107 6.96 -24.31 -97.06
CA PHE A 107 7.14 -24.65 -98.46
C PHE A 107 6.18 -23.89 -99.39
N PHE A 108 6.60 -23.76 -100.64
CA PHE A 108 5.89 -23.18 -101.76
C PHE A 108 5.93 -24.17 -102.91
N LEU A 109 4.76 -24.64 -103.33
CA LEU A 109 4.63 -25.51 -104.50
C LEU A 109 4.48 -24.62 -105.74
N CYS A 110 5.33 -24.83 -106.74
CA CYS A 110 5.17 -24.27 -108.08
C CYS A 110 4.55 -25.34 -108.98
N GLU A 111 3.40 -25.04 -109.58
CA GLU A 111 2.61 -25.92 -110.43
C GLU A 111 2.54 -25.31 -111.83
N VAL A 112 2.70 -26.13 -112.87
CA VAL A 112 2.85 -25.67 -114.25
C VAL A 112 1.84 -26.35 -115.17
N VAL A 113 1.03 -25.52 -115.84
CA VAL A 113 0.06 -25.99 -116.83
C VAL A 113 0.72 -26.05 -118.20
N GLY A 114 1.01 -27.27 -118.65
CA GLY A 114 1.68 -27.61 -119.91
C GLY A 114 3.02 -28.33 -119.69
N ASP A 115 3.46 -29.09 -120.70
CA ASP A 115 4.56 -30.05 -120.63
C ASP A 115 5.94 -29.37 -120.43
N ALA A 116 6.27 -28.93 -119.22
CA ALA A 116 7.43 -28.09 -118.94
C ALA A 116 8.74 -28.88 -118.83
N LYS A 117 9.63 -28.75 -119.82
CA LYS A 117 10.94 -29.41 -119.81
C LYS A 117 11.76 -29.04 -118.57
N ASP A 118 11.94 -27.75 -118.31
CA ASP A 118 12.73 -27.23 -117.20
C ASP A 118 11.85 -26.36 -116.28
N ILE A 119 11.95 -26.56 -114.97
CA ILE A 119 11.28 -25.76 -113.93
C ILE A 119 12.33 -25.39 -112.90
N ASP A 120 12.60 -24.09 -112.76
CA ASP A 120 13.70 -23.54 -111.97
C ASP A 120 13.21 -22.50 -110.97
N TRP A 121 13.71 -22.59 -109.73
CA TRP A 121 13.50 -21.55 -108.72
C TRP A 121 14.67 -20.57 -108.66
N PHE A 122 14.38 -19.30 -108.41
CA PHE A 122 15.34 -18.21 -108.28
C PHE A 122 15.11 -17.44 -106.97
N ALA A 123 16.21 -17.07 -106.32
CA ALA A 123 16.22 -16.30 -105.08
C ALA A 123 15.98 -14.78 -105.33
N PRO A 124 15.70 -13.98 -104.28
CA PRO A 124 15.40 -12.55 -104.42
C PRO A 124 16.53 -11.70 -105.03
N ASN A 125 17.77 -12.19 -105.04
CA ASN A 125 18.91 -11.57 -105.70
C ASN A 125 19.03 -11.91 -107.20
N GLY A 126 18.14 -12.76 -107.74
CA GLY A 126 18.14 -13.20 -109.13
C GLY A 126 18.99 -14.45 -109.41
N GLU A 127 19.63 -15.05 -108.41
CA GLU A 127 20.40 -16.28 -108.58
C GLU A 127 19.49 -17.52 -108.67
N LYS A 128 19.81 -18.45 -109.58
CA LYS A 128 19.13 -19.75 -109.66
C LYS A 128 19.46 -20.57 -108.41
N LEU A 129 18.43 -21.01 -107.69
CA LEU A 129 18.58 -21.90 -106.56
C LEU A 129 18.95 -23.31 -107.04
N LEU A 130 20.03 -23.84 -106.47
CA LEU A 130 20.48 -25.21 -106.70
C LEU A 130 19.91 -26.14 -105.61
N PRO A 131 19.71 -27.44 -105.91
CA PRO A 131 19.33 -28.41 -104.88
C PRO A 131 20.36 -28.46 -103.74
N ASN A 132 19.89 -28.69 -102.51
CA ASN A 132 20.68 -28.87 -101.28
C ASN A 132 21.46 -27.63 -100.76
N ARG A 133 20.82 -26.46 -100.68
CA ARG A 133 21.21 -25.43 -99.68
C ARG A 133 20.74 -25.89 -98.29
N GLN A 134 21.38 -25.43 -97.20
CA GLN A 134 21.03 -25.86 -95.85
C GLN A 134 19.75 -25.19 -95.30
N ASP A 135 19.54 -23.92 -95.67
CA ASP A 135 18.39 -23.09 -95.31
C ASP A 135 17.23 -23.18 -96.33
N ILE A 136 17.53 -23.55 -97.59
CA ILE A 136 16.56 -23.58 -98.69
C ILE A 136 16.73 -24.84 -99.56
N ILE A 137 15.74 -25.73 -99.55
CA ILE A 137 15.74 -26.94 -100.37
C ILE A 137 14.77 -26.76 -101.54
N VAL A 138 15.27 -26.92 -102.76
CA VAL A 138 14.45 -27.00 -103.98
C VAL A 138 14.40 -28.45 -104.46
N ASN A 139 13.19 -29.01 -104.50
CA ASN A 139 12.89 -30.33 -105.01
C ASN A 139 12.03 -30.23 -106.26
N ARG A 140 12.32 -31.01 -107.31
CA ARG A 140 11.35 -31.22 -108.40
C ARG A 140 10.52 -32.45 -108.05
N ASN A 141 9.20 -32.34 -108.12
CA ASN A 141 8.31 -33.44 -107.73
C ASN A 141 8.01 -34.35 -108.94
N ASP A 142 7.71 -33.73 -110.09
CA ASP A 142 7.35 -34.38 -111.33
C ASP A 142 7.63 -33.47 -112.55
N GLU A 143 7.17 -33.83 -113.75
CA GLU A 143 7.36 -33.03 -114.96
C GLU A 143 6.56 -31.70 -114.95
N SER A 144 5.54 -31.58 -114.10
CA SER A 144 4.64 -30.42 -113.98
C SER A 144 4.83 -29.57 -112.71
N SER A 145 5.62 -30.00 -111.71
CA SER A 145 5.72 -29.28 -110.44
C SER A 145 7.07 -29.35 -109.70
N SER A 146 7.37 -28.31 -108.93
CA SER A 146 8.56 -28.22 -108.07
C SER A 146 8.29 -27.46 -106.77
N THR A 147 8.80 -27.97 -105.65
CA THR A 147 8.63 -27.42 -104.31
C THR A 147 9.90 -26.68 -103.84
N LEU A 148 9.73 -25.44 -103.37
CA LEU A 148 10.72 -24.65 -102.65
C LEU A 148 10.39 -24.70 -101.15
N THR A 149 11.27 -25.26 -100.32
CA THR A 149 11.11 -25.26 -98.86
C THR A 149 12.19 -24.42 -98.18
N ILE A 150 11.78 -23.42 -97.41
CA ILE A 150 12.66 -22.65 -96.52
C ILE A 150 12.58 -23.29 -95.13
N TYR A 151 13.73 -23.59 -94.52
CA TYR A 151 13.87 -24.23 -93.23
C TYR A 151 14.48 -23.28 -92.20
N ASN A 152 13.92 -23.27 -90.98
CA ASN A 152 14.37 -22.43 -89.86
C ASN A 152 14.65 -20.98 -90.30
N ALA A 153 13.65 -20.35 -90.91
CA ALA A 153 13.85 -19.13 -91.70
C ALA A 153 14.45 -17.99 -90.88
N ASP A 154 15.44 -17.31 -91.43
CA ASP A 154 16.03 -16.08 -90.88
C ASP A 154 15.62 -14.87 -91.71
N VAL A 155 15.84 -13.65 -91.21
CA VAL A 155 15.44 -12.40 -91.87
C VAL A 155 16.00 -12.24 -93.28
N ASP A 156 17.18 -12.81 -93.54
CA ASP A 156 17.85 -12.83 -94.84
C ASP A 156 17.15 -13.73 -95.88
N ASN A 157 16.24 -14.62 -95.46
CA ASN A 157 15.41 -15.40 -96.38
C ASN A 157 14.21 -14.61 -96.94
N ALA A 158 14.00 -13.35 -96.55
CA ALA A 158 12.91 -12.50 -97.06
C ALA A 158 13.15 -12.01 -98.50
N GLY A 159 12.08 -11.87 -99.28
CA GLY A 159 12.10 -11.28 -100.62
C GLY A 159 11.23 -12.01 -101.64
N VAL A 160 11.33 -11.59 -102.91
CA VAL A 160 10.54 -12.16 -104.01
C VAL A 160 11.27 -13.34 -104.64
N TYR A 161 10.81 -14.56 -104.35
CA TYR A 161 11.27 -15.77 -105.04
C TYR A 161 10.48 -15.94 -106.33
N LYS A 162 11.13 -16.45 -107.37
CA LYS A 162 10.55 -16.65 -108.70
C LYS A 162 10.66 -18.13 -109.10
N CYS A 163 9.55 -18.74 -109.51
CA CYS A 163 9.57 -20.01 -110.23
C CYS A 163 9.44 -19.71 -111.73
N VAL A 164 10.30 -20.31 -112.55
CA VAL A 164 10.31 -20.13 -114.01
C VAL A 164 10.22 -21.50 -114.68
N ALA A 165 9.21 -21.68 -115.52
CA ALA A 165 9.07 -22.84 -116.38
C ALA A 165 9.50 -22.52 -117.81
N LYS A 166 10.22 -23.45 -118.47
CA LYS A 166 10.75 -23.26 -119.83
C LYS A 166 10.51 -24.47 -120.72
N ASN A 167 10.17 -24.15 -121.97
CA ASN A 167 10.07 -25.06 -123.11
C ASN A 167 10.81 -24.47 -124.32
N ALA A 168 11.01 -25.29 -125.35
CA ALA A 168 11.88 -25.01 -126.50
C ALA A 168 11.75 -23.58 -127.09
N ASP A 169 10.52 -23.06 -127.18
CA ASP A 169 10.21 -21.75 -127.75
C ASP A 169 9.46 -20.80 -126.78
N LYS A 170 9.23 -21.19 -125.51
CA LYS A 170 8.33 -20.48 -124.58
C LYS A 170 8.79 -20.55 -123.11
N GLU A 171 8.64 -19.42 -122.41
CA GLU A 171 8.99 -19.24 -121.00
C GLU A 171 7.81 -18.61 -120.26
N SER A 172 7.63 -18.95 -118.98
CA SER A 172 6.57 -18.44 -118.12
C SER A 172 7.05 -18.41 -116.67
N GLU A 173 6.62 -17.42 -115.89
CA GLU A 173 7.09 -17.21 -114.52
C GLU A 173 5.97 -16.91 -113.53
N GLY A 174 6.10 -17.44 -112.32
CA GLY A 174 5.32 -17.09 -111.13
C GLY A 174 6.26 -16.51 -110.07
N THR A 175 5.73 -15.63 -109.21
CA THR A 175 6.51 -15.04 -108.11
C THR A 175 5.76 -15.13 -106.79
N VAL A 176 6.49 -15.42 -105.71
CA VAL A 176 5.96 -15.37 -104.34
C VAL A 176 6.84 -14.43 -103.49
N ASN A 177 6.20 -13.46 -102.85
CA ASN A 177 6.86 -12.57 -101.92
C ASN A 177 6.87 -13.21 -100.53
N VAL A 178 8.06 -13.61 -100.07
CA VAL A 178 8.32 -14.19 -98.76
C VAL A 178 8.62 -13.05 -97.78
N LYS A 179 7.82 -12.97 -96.71
CA LYS A 179 7.99 -12.01 -95.62
C LYS A 179 8.34 -12.76 -94.35
N ILE A 180 9.55 -12.53 -93.86
CA ILE A 180 9.98 -13.05 -92.57
C ILE A 180 9.61 -12.04 -91.49
N PHE A 181 8.94 -12.52 -90.44
CA PHE A 181 8.52 -11.69 -89.29
C PHE A 181 9.02 -12.33 -87.99
N GLN A 182 9.27 -11.53 -86.96
CA GLN A 182 9.78 -12.06 -85.69
C GLN A 182 8.70 -11.90 -84.62
N LYS A 183 8.21 -13.04 -84.11
CA LYS A 183 7.26 -13.12 -83.00
C LYS A 183 7.78 -12.37 -81.77
N ILE A 184 6.85 -11.80 -81.00
CA ILE A 184 7.14 -11.10 -79.73
C ILE A 184 7.97 -12.01 -78.82
N THR A 185 9.18 -11.57 -78.47
CA THR A 185 10.13 -12.30 -77.62
C THR A 185 10.68 -11.37 -76.54
N PHE A 186 10.46 -11.72 -75.27
CA PHE A 186 11.01 -10.99 -74.12
C PHE A 186 12.43 -11.49 -73.80
N LYS A 187 13.43 -10.61 -73.88
CA LYS A 187 14.85 -10.98 -73.64
C LYS A 187 15.18 -11.26 -72.17
N ASN A 188 14.43 -10.68 -71.24
CA ASN A 188 14.70 -10.72 -69.80
C ASN A 188 13.44 -11.15 -69.00
N ALA A 189 13.67 -11.57 -67.74
CA ALA A 189 12.72 -11.89 -66.65
C ALA A 189 12.38 -13.39 -66.41
N PRO A 190 12.17 -13.81 -65.13
CA PRO A 190 11.91 -12.96 -63.96
C PRO A 190 12.77 -13.26 -62.71
N SER A 191 13.71 -12.38 -62.38
CA SER A 191 13.94 -12.03 -60.97
C SER A 191 12.88 -11.00 -60.56
N PRO A 192 12.52 -10.89 -59.26
CA PRO A 192 11.96 -9.66 -58.73
C PRO A 192 12.95 -8.51 -58.94
N GLN A 193 12.44 -7.31 -59.20
CA GLN A 193 13.22 -6.07 -59.14
C GLN A 193 12.95 -5.43 -57.79
N GLU A 194 14.01 -5.17 -57.03
CA GLU A 194 13.93 -4.64 -55.67
C GLU A 194 14.52 -3.23 -55.64
N PHE A 195 13.84 -2.30 -54.99
CA PHE A 195 14.24 -0.90 -54.84
C PHE A 195 13.97 -0.47 -53.39
N ASN A 196 14.70 0.51 -52.86
CA ASN A 196 14.40 1.06 -51.55
C ASN A 196 13.37 2.21 -51.68
N GLU A 197 12.53 2.41 -50.66
CA GLU A 197 11.54 3.48 -50.65
C GLU A 197 12.23 4.85 -50.70
N GLY A 198 11.88 5.66 -51.70
CA GLY A 198 12.54 6.93 -52.00
C GLY A 198 13.48 6.91 -53.21
N ASP A 199 13.92 5.73 -53.69
CA ASP A 199 14.74 5.61 -54.90
C ASP A 199 13.94 5.92 -56.19
N ASP A 200 14.63 6.30 -57.28
CA ASP A 200 14.06 6.29 -58.62
C ASP A 200 14.15 4.86 -59.20
N ALA A 201 13.00 4.20 -59.39
CA ALA A 201 12.91 2.82 -59.82
C ALA A 201 12.75 2.68 -61.34
N ASP A 202 13.76 2.13 -62.00
CA ASP A 202 13.88 2.01 -63.46
C ASP A 202 13.51 0.60 -63.96
N ILE A 203 12.23 0.40 -64.32
CA ILE A 203 11.65 -0.90 -64.71
C ILE A 203 11.78 -1.12 -66.23
N ILE A 204 12.71 -1.98 -66.64
CA ILE A 204 13.03 -2.27 -68.04
C ILE A 204 12.33 -3.56 -68.52
N CYS A 205 11.81 -3.54 -69.75
CA CYS A 205 11.17 -4.67 -70.43
C CYS A 205 11.64 -4.79 -71.89
N ASP A 206 12.73 -5.53 -72.11
CA ASP A 206 13.32 -5.67 -73.45
C ASP A 206 12.55 -6.67 -74.32
N VAL A 207 11.92 -6.15 -75.37
CA VAL A 207 11.12 -6.91 -76.33
C VAL A 207 11.77 -6.86 -77.71
N VAL A 208 11.82 -8.01 -78.38
CA VAL A 208 12.20 -8.14 -79.78
C VAL A 208 10.98 -8.60 -80.57
N SER A 209 10.68 -7.92 -81.67
CA SER A 209 9.72 -8.37 -82.70
C SER A 209 9.98 -7.63 -84.01
N SER A 210 9.48 -8.18 -85.11
CA SER A 210 9.46 -7.54 -86.43
C SER A 210 8.10 -7.78 -87.08
N PRO A 211 7.26 -6.75 -87.34
CA PRO A 211 7.48 -5.34 -87.02
C PRO A 211 7.65 -5.03 -85.52
N PRO A 212 8.27 -3.89 -85.14
CA PRO A 212 8.49 -3.54 -83.74
C PRO A 212 7.19 -3.41 -82.93
N ALA A 213 7.13 -4.05 -81.77
CA ALA A 213 6.00 -3.98 -80.86
C ALA A 213 5.96 -2.63 -80.12
N SER A 214 4.75 -2.12 -79.90
CA SER A 214 4.51 -1.04 -78.94
C SER A 214 4.22 -1.64 -77.55
N ILE A 215 4.77 -1.04 -76.49
CA ILE A 215 4.60 -1.51 -75.12
C ILE A 215 3.47 -0.76 -74.41
N ILE A 216 2.65 -1.51 -73.68
CA ILE A 216 1.65 -0.99 -72.75
C ILE A 216 1.99 -1.47 -71.35
N TRP A 217 2.44 -0.54 -70.50
CA TRP A 217 2.64 -0.78 -69.08
C TRP A 217 1.30 -0.78 -68.33
N LYS A 218 1.10 -1.79 -67.47
CA LYS A 218 -0.04 -1.90 -66.56
C LYS A 218 0.44 -2.19 -65.14
N HIS A 219 -0.28 -1.67 -64.15
CA HIS A 219 -0.12 -1.99 -62.74
C HIS A 219 -1.51 -2.20 -62.13
N LYS A 220 -1.67 -3.22 -61.26
CA LYS A 220 -2.96 -3.58 -60.63
C LYS A 220 -4.07 -3.73 -61.69
N GLY A 221 -3.73 -4.41 -62.80
CA GLY A 221 -4.58 -4.65 -63.98
C GLY A 221 -4.82 -3.44 -64.91
N SER A 222 -4.60 -2.22 -64.43
CA SER A 222 -4.92 -0.97 -65.16
C SER A 222 -3.72 -0.45 -65.96
N LYS A 223 -3.95 0.07 -67.17
CA LYS A 223 -2.91 0.78 -67.94
C LYS A 223 -2.42 2.01 -67.17
N ILE A 224 -1.11 2.13 -67.01
CA ILE A 224 -0.48 3.28 -66.32
C ILE A 224 -0.70 4.54 -67.16
N GLN A 225 -1.21 5.60 -66.52
CA GLN A 225 -1.48 6.89 -67.14
C GLN A 225 -0.51 7.92 -66.55
N VAL A 226 0.60 8.16 -67.27
CA VAL A 226 1.67 9.12 -66.93
C VAL A 226 1.15 10.54 -66.63
N THR A 227 -0.04 10.89 -67.13
CA THR A 227 -0.70 12.18 -66.87
C THR A 227 -1.44 12.27 -65.53
N LYS A 228 -1.53 11.19 -64.73
CA LYS A 228 -2.24 11.16 -63.44
C LYS A 228 -1.34 11.16 -62.21
N ASP A 229 -0.14 10.60 -62.31
CA ASP A 229 0.91 10.70 -61.29
C ASP A 229 2.23 11.00 -62.00
N VAL A 230 2.75 12.20 -61.74
CA VAL A 230 3.95 12.77 -62.39
C VAL A 230 5.26 12.04 -62.02
N ARG A 231 5.22 11.11 -61.06
CA ARG A 231 6.35 10.24 -60.73
C ARG A 231 6.59 9.16 -61.79
N PHE A 232 5.53 8.70 -62.45
CA PHE A 232 5.62 7.67 -63.49
C PHE A 232 6.03 8.30 -64.82
N LYS A 233 7.13 7.83 -65.41
CA LYS A 233 7.67 8.34 -66.67
C LYS A 233 8.08 7.19 -67.58
N ILE A 234 7.43 7.07 -68.73
CA ILE A 234 7.86 6.13 -69.78
C ILE A 234 8.99 6.80 -70.56
N MET A 235 10.14 6.13 -70.68
CA MET A 235 11.32 6.63 -71.39
C MET A 235 11.59 5.76 -72.61
N GLY A 236 11.32 6.28 -73.81
CA GLY A 236 11.32 5.48 -75.03
C GLY A 236 10.11 4.54 -75.10
N ASN A 237 10.34 3.26 -75.42
CA ASN A 237 9.29 2.24 -75.57
C ASN A 237 9.38 1.15 -74.49
N ASN A 238 10.59 0.72 -74.11
CA ASN A 238 10.85 -0.45 -73.25
C ASN A 238 11.08 -0.13 -71.76
N HIS A 239 11.05 1.14 -71.33
CA HIS A 239 11.46 1.53 -69.97
C HIS A 239 10.39 2.40 -69.27
N LEU A 240 10.01 2.00 -68.05
CA LEU A 240 9.15 2.72 -67.12
C LEU A 240 9.94 3.12 -65.87
N GLN A 241 10.20 4.42 -65.70
CA GLN A 241 10.74 5.00 -64.48
C GLN A 241 9.61 5.36 -63.51
N ILE A 242 9.81 5.12 -62.21
CA ILE A 242 8.95 5.59 -61.10
C ILE A 242 9.82 6.41 -60.15
N ARG A 243 9.62 7.72 -60.11
CA ARG A 243 10.42 8.62 -59.27
C ARG A 243 9.99 8.58 -57.81
N GLY A 244 10.95 8.43 -56.90
CA GLY A 244 10.67 8.24 -55.47
C GLY A 244 9.61 7.16 -55.25
N ILE A 245 9.97 5.91 -55.55
CA ILE A 245 9.09 4.75 -55.41
C ILE A 245 8.64 4.59 -53.96
N LYS A 246 7.36 4.26 -53.76
CA LYS A 246 6.75 4.09 -52.43
C LYS A 246 6.28 2.68 -52.22
N LYS A 247 6.13 2.24 -50.97
CA LYS A 247 5.58 0.91 -50.63
C LYS A 247 4.20 0.67 -51.24
N THR A 248 3.42 1.73 -51.47
CA THR A 248 2.13 1.67 -52.20
C THR A 248 2.23 1.34 -53.69
N ASP A 249 3.40 1.57 -54.31
CA ASP A 249 3.69 1.24 -55.70
C ASP A 249 4.13 -0.23 -55.86
N GLU A 250 4.37 -0.96 -54.77
CA GLU A 250 4.68 -2.39 -54.82
C GLU A 250 3.60 -3.21 -55.55
N GLY A 251 4.03 -4.20 -56.32
CA GLY A 251 3.14 -5.16 -56.95
C GLY A 251 3.64 -5.78 -58.27
N ALA A 252 2.68 -6.39 -58.98
CA ALA A 252 2.90 -6.97 -60.29
C ALA A 252 2.70 -5.92 -61.40
N TYR A 253 3.77 -5.61 -62.10
CA TYR A 253 3.78 -4.76 -63.29
C TYR A 253 3.70 -5.65 -64.53
N THR A 254 2.76 -5.37 -65.42
CA THR A 254 2.65 -6.07 -66.70
C THR A 254 3.22 -5.19 -67.80
N CYS A 255 4.23 -5.71 -68.48
CA CYS A 255 4.67 -5.23 -69.78
C CYS A 255 3.90 -6.00 -70.86
N GLU A 256 2.93 -5.35 -71.51
CA GLU A 256 2.13 -5.93 -72.58
C GLU A 256 2.64 -5.41 -73.94
N ALA A 257 3.22 -6.28 -74.76
CA ALA A 257 3.74 -5.96 -76.08
C ALA A 257 2.68 -6.20 -77.16
N ARG A 258 2.58 -5.30 -78.15
CA ARG A 258 1.54 -5.34 -79.20
C ARG A 258 2.10 -5.00 -80.59
N VAL A 259 1.97 -5.92 -81.54
CA VAL A 259 2.30 -5.71 -82.97
C VAL A 259 1.02 -5.42 -83.73
N MET A 260 0.62 -4.14 -83.75
CA MET A 260 -0.67 -3.68 -84.29
C MET A 260 -0.94 -4.11 -85.74
N ALA A 261 0.11 -4.27 -86.57
CA ALA A 261 -0.01 -4.66 -87.97
C ALA A 261 -0.46 -6.13 -88.19
N ARG A 262 -0.30 -7.00 -87.18
CA ARG A 262 -0.62 -8.45 -87.28
C ARG A 262 -1.50 -8.96 -86.14
N GLY A 263 -1.91 -8.08 -85.22
CA GLY A 263 -2.78 -8.41 -84.08
C GLY A 263 -2.10 -9.19 -82.95
N GLU A 264 -0.78 -9.43 -83.03
CA GLU A 264 -0.06 -10.18 -82.01
C GLU A 264 0.03 -9.41 -80.68
N ILE A 265 -0.18 -10.13 -79.58
CA ILE A 265 -0.11 -9.64 -78.21
C ILE A 265 0.58 -10.72 -77.37
N ASP A 266 1.59 -10.35 -76.60
CA ASP A 266 2.09 -11.18 -75.49
C ASP A 266 2.45 -10.28 -74.30
N LEU A 267 2.56 -10.86 -73.10
CA LEU A 267 2.78 -10.11 -71.87
C LEU A 267 3.77 -10.80 -70.92
N LYS A 268 4.60 -9.98 -70.28
CA LYS A 268 5.48 -10.41 -69.19
C LYS A 268 5.10 -9.69 -67.90
N ILE A 269 5.06 -10.45 -66.80
CA ILE A 269 4.85 -9.91 -65.45
C ILE A 269 6.22 -9.75 -64.79
N ILE A 270 6.50 -8.54 -64.35
CA ILE A 270 7.65 -8.18 -63.51
C ILE A 270 7.10 -7.97 -62.10
N LYS A 271 7.72 -8.61 -61.09
CA LYS A 271 7.43 -8.34 -59.69
C LYS A 271 8.35 -7.20 -59.25
N VAL A 272 7.76 -6.10 -58.80
CA VAL A 272 8.48 -5.02 -58.11
C VAL A 272 8.28 -5.22 -56.62
N ILE A 273 9.37 -5.16 -55.85
CA ILE A 273 9.40 -5.20 -54.39
C ILE A 273 9.99 -3.88 -53.91
N VAL A 274 9.36 -3.27 -52.91
CA VAL A 274 9.82 -2.02 -52.29
C VAL A 274 10.25 -2.30 -50.86
N ASN A 275 11.52 -2.04 -50.59
CA ASN A 275 12.12 -2.22 -49.27
C ASN A 275 11.99 -0.92 -48.49
N VAL A 276 11.61 -0.99 -47.22
CA VAL A 276 11.45 0.15 -46.32
C VAL A 276 12.58 0.10 -45.30
N LEU A 277 13.33 1.20 -45.18
CA LEU A 277 14.41 1.36 -44.21
C LEU A 277 13.92 1.10 -42.77
N PRO A 278 14.75 0.53 -41.88
CA PRO A 278 14.37 0.35 -40.47
C PRO A 278 14.10 1.70 -39.80
N SER A 279 13.07 1.74 -38.96
CA SER A 279 12.67 2.89 -38.16
C SER A 279 12.45 2.44 -36.72
N ILE A 280 13.08 3.11 -35.77
CA ILE A 280 12.96 2.81 -34.34
C ILE A 280 12.03 3.85 -33.70
N ARG A 281 11.09 3.40 -32.86
CA ARG A 281 10.04 4.22 -32.24
C ARG A 281 10.26 4.43 -30.74
N THR A 282 11.18 5.31 -30.38
CA THR A 282 11.47 5.67 -28.98
C THR A 282 10.32 6.44 -28.33
N ARG A 283 9.69 5.88 -27.28
CA ARG A 283 8.87 6.68 -26.35
C ARG A 283 9.80 7.39 -25.37
N GLN A 284 9.53 8.65 -25.04
CA GLN A 284 10.44 9.47 -24.22
C GLN A 284 10.70 8.92 -22.79
N SER A 285 9.85 8.03 -22.28
CA SER A 285 10.05 7.31 -21.03
C SER A 285 10.96 6.07 -21.13
N GLU A 286 11.24 5.59 -22.35
CA GLU A 286 12.04 4.40 -22.63
C GLU A 286 13.48 4.75 -23.03
N VAL A 287 13.72 6.01 -23.46
CA VAL A 287 15.06 6.57 -23.74
C VAL A 287 15.93 6.63 -22.47
N ASN A 288 15.31 6.81 -21.30
CA ASN A 288 16.00 6.83 -20.00
C ASN A 288 15.49 5.68 -19.14
N ALA A 289 16.09 4.50 -19.32
CA ALA A 289 15.79 3.36 -18.45
C ALA A 289 16.32 3.59 -17.04
N THR A 290 15.64 3.02 -16.04
CA THR A 290 16.00 3.14 -14.62
C THR A 290 15.95 1.77 -13.95
N ALA A 291 16.99 1.42 -13.20
CA ALA A 291 17.10 0.10 -12.58
C ALA A 291 17.69 0.14 -11.16
N ASP A 292 17.19 -0.73 -10.30
CA ASP A 292 17.73 -0.95 -8.96
C ASP A 292 18.90 -1.94 -8.98
N ILE A 293 19.89 -1.71 -8.11
CA ILE A 293 20.98 -2.67 -7.92
C ILE A 293 20.49 -4.08 -7.53
N ASN A 294 21.04 -5.09 -8.19
CA ASN A 294 20.68 -6.52 -8.16
C ASN A 294 19.27 -6.87 -8.67
N GLN A 295 18.51 -5.93 -9.26
CA GLN A 295 17.34 -6.27 -10.06
C GLN A 295 17.74 -6.51 -11.52
N SER A 296 16.81 -7.06 -12.32
CA SER A 296 16.97 -7.15 -13.77
C SER A 296 16.14 -6.06 -14.45
N VAL A 297 16.68 -5.41 -15.48
CA VAL A 297 15.97 -4.39 -16.28
C VAL A 297 15.86 -4.84 -17.72
N MET A 298 14.74 -4.51 -18.37
CA MET A 298 14.49 -4.79 -19.78
C MET A 298 14.54 -3.50 -20.58
N LEU A 299 15.44 -3.43 -21.56
CA LEU A 299 15.42 -2.41 -22.60
C LEU A 299 14.65 -2.96 -23.80
N ALA A 300 13.80 -2.16 -24.43
CA ALA A 300 12.96 -2.56 -25.56
C ALA A 300 13.20 -1.65 -26.77
N CYS A 301 13.15 -2.23 -27.97
CA CYS A 301 13.34 -1.50 -29.23
C CYS A 301 12.24 -1.86 -30.24
N ASP A 302 11.24 -0.97 -30.35
CA ASP A 302 10.15 -1.06 -31.34
C ASP A 302 10.69 -0.65 -32.73
N ALA A 303 11.09 -1.65 -33.52
CA ALA A 303 11.72 -1.49 -34.83
C ALA A 303 10.80 -1.96 -35.98
N ASP A 304 10.43 -1.04 -36.87
CA ASP A 304 9.50 -1.25 -37.99
C ASP A 304 10.22 -1.03 -39.34
N GLY A 305 9.97 -1.88 -40.33
CA GLY A 305 10.63 -1.84 -41.64
C GLY A 305 10.26 -3.03 -42.55
N PHE A 306 10.68 -3.01 -43.81
CA PHE A 306 10.43 -4.12 -44.75
C PHE A 306 11.65 -4.46 -45.63
N PRO A 307 12.14 -5.72 -45.65
CA PRO A 307 11.75 -6.84 -44.79
C PRO A 307 11.90 -6.50 -43.30
N GLU A 308 11.25 -7.26 -42.44
CA GLU A 308 11.30 -7.10 -40.99
C GLU A 308 12.78 -7.02 -40.54
N PRO A 309 13.18 -5.97 -39.79
CA PRO A 309 14.57 -5.77 -39.43
C PRO A 309 15.01 -6.76 -38.35
N THR A 310 16.25 -7.24 -38.45
CA THR A 310 16.91 -7.91 -37.33
C THR A 310 17.36 -6.83 -36.35
N VAL A 311 17.00 -6.99 -35.07
CA VAL A 311 17.46 -6.10 -34.01
C VAL A 311 18.69 -6.69 -33.34
N THR A 312 19.66 -5.84 -33.04
CA THR A 312 20.85 -6.18 -32.25
C THR A 312 21.14 -5.05 -31.27
N TRP A 313 21.70 -5.36 -30.11
CA TRP A 313 22.08 -4.37 -29.10
C TRP A 313 23.59 -4.23 -29.01
N ALA A 314 24.06 -3.02 -28.72
CA ALA A 314 25.47 -2.75 -28.47
C ALA A 314 25.67 -1.85 -27.24
N ARG A 315 26.85 -1.95 -26.62
CA ARG A 315 27.31 -1.04 -25.56
C ARG A 315 28.77 -0.69 -25.85
N ASN A 316 29.12 0.60 -25.84
CA ASN A 316 30.47 1.07 -26.21
C ASN A 316 30.95 0.57 -27.59
N ASN A 317 30.05 0.46 -28.58
CA ASN A 317 30.28 -0.14 -29.91
C ASN A 317 30.61 -1.65 -29.94
N ILE A 318 30.41 -2.37 -28.83
CA ILE A 318 30.52 -3.84 -28.75
C ILE A 318 29.11 -4.43 -28.77
N VAL A 319 28.84 -5.33 -29.73
CA VAL A 319 27.56 -6.05 -29.82
C VAL A 319 27.39 -6.98 -28.62
N LEU A 320 26.19 -7.03 -28.07
CA LEU A 320 25.81 -7.86 -26.92
C LEU A 320 25.16 -9.16 -27.40
N GLU A 321 25.55 -10.28 -26.80
CA GLU A 321 24.98 -11.61 -27.02
C GLU A 321 24.38 -12.14 -25.70
N SER A 322 23.49 -13.15 -25.78
CA SER A 322 22.88 -13.75 -24.59
C SER A 322 23.88 -14.60 -23.80
N ASP A 323 24.22 -14.17 -22.59
CA ASP A 323 25.20 -14.82 -21.69
C ASP A 323 24.71 -14.86 -20.23
N ASP A 324 25.61 -14.89 -19.23
CA ASP A 324 25.23 -14.82 -17.82
C ASP A 324 24.73 -13.43 -17.39
N LYS A 325 25.08 -12.37 -18.12
CA LYS A 325 24.76 -10.96 -17.79
C LYS A 325 23.59 -10.42 -18.60
N TYR A 326 23.49 -10.81 -19.86
CA TYR A 326 22.51 -10.33 -20.83
C TYR A 326 21.58 -11.46 -21.27
N SER A 327 20.37 -11.14 -21.70
CA SER A 327 19.47 -12.08 -22.35
C SER A 327 18.63 -11.34 -23.38
N LEU A 328 18.82 -11.66 -24.65
CA LEU A 328 17.97 -11.20 -25.73
C LEU A 328 16.82 -12.19 -25.96
N ASN A 329 15.69 -11.70 -26.47
CA ASN A 329 14.59 -12.52 -26.97
C ASN A 329 14.84 -13.00 -28.43
N ASP A 330 13.95 -13.84 -28.97
CA ASP A 330 14.16 -14.56 -30.24
C ASP A 330 14.34 -13.66 -31.49
N ASP A 331 13.85 -12.41 -31.45
CA ASP A 331 13.98 -11.42 -32.54
C ASP A 331 14.95 -10.26 -32.22
N GLY A 332 15.49 -10.23 -30.99
CA GLY A 332 16.41 -9.20 -30.49
C GLY A 332 15.76 -7.90 -30.01
N SER A 333 14.43 -7.75 -30.10
CA SER A 333 13.71 -6.53 -29.73
C SER A 333 13.77 -6.19 -28.23
N GLU A 334 14.01 -7.16 -27.36
CA GLU A 334 14.14 -6.97 -25.90
C GLU A 334 15.52 -7.43 -25.42
N LEU A 335 16.22 -6.56 -24.68
CA LEU A 335 17.46 -6.87 -23.96
C LEU A 335 17.21 -6.83 -22.45
N ILE A 336 17.26 -7.99 -21.80
CA ILE A 336 17.23 -8.10 -20.34
C ILE A 336 18.66 -8.07 -19.81
N ILE A 337 18.97 -7.07 -18.99
CA ILE A 337 20.23 -6.96 -18.24
C ILE A 337 19.97 -7.54 -16.85
N LYS A 338 20.57 -8.69 -16.55
CA LYS A 338 20.47 -9.41 -15.27
C LYS A 338 21.33 -8.74 -14.20
N ASP A 339 21.01 -8.93 -12.92
CA ASP A 339 21.83 -8.52 -11.76
C ASP A 339 22.55 -7.17 -11.93
N VAL A 340 21.77 -6.10 -12.14
CA VAL A 340 22.26 -4.76 -12.45
C VAL A 340 23.17 -4.22 -11.32
N LYS A 341 24.29 -3.61 -11.69
CA LYS A 341 25.28 -3.00 -10.80
C LYS A 341 25.55 -1.57 -11.29
N LYS A 342 26.11 -0.71 -10.45
CA LYS A 342 26.42 0.69 -10.85
C LYS A 342 27.41 0.78 -12.03
N VAL A 343 28.15 -0.29 -12.33
CA VAL A 343 29.02 -0.42 -13.54
C VAL A 343 28.25 -0.73 -14.84
N ASP A 344 26.95 -1.02 -14.77
CA ASP A 344 26.08 -1.26 -15.93
C ASP A 344 25.38 0.01 -16.42
N GLU A 345 25.52 1.11 -15.67
CA GLU A 345 25.07 2.47 -16.01
C GLU A 345 25.69 2.99 -17.32
N GLY A 346 25.00 3.92 -17.98
CA GLY A 346 25.38 4.49 -19.27
C GLY A 346 24.61 3.87 -20.44
N ASP A 347 25.13 4.08 -21.64
CA ASP A 347 24.31 4.08 -22.85
C ASP A 347 24.36 2.75 -23.62
N TYR A 348 23.19 2.31 -24.08
CA TYR A 348 22.95 1.09 -24.85
C TYR A 348 22.32 1.46 -26.19
N THR A 349 22.94 1.03 -27.28
CA THR A 349 22.48 1.31 -28.65
C THR A 349 21.64 0.14 -29.16
N CYS A 350 20.39 0.41 -29.56
CA CYS A 350 19.65 -0.51 -30.42
C CYS A 350 20.03 -0.26 -31.88
N ILE A 351 20.35 -1.34 -32.61
CA ILE A 351 20.76 -1.33 -34.02
C ILE A 351 19.77 -2.23 -34.78
N ALA A 352 18.90 -1.61 -35.59
CA ALA A 352 17.92 -2.30 -36.43
C ALA A 352 18.40 -2.31 -37.89
N ARG A 353 18.54 -3.51 -38.48
CA ARG A 353 19.13 -3.71 -39.81
C ARG A 353 18.23 -4.56 -40.71
N ASN A 354 18.02 -4.12 -41.95
CA ASN A 354 17.45 -4.95 -43.03
C ASN A 354 18.18 -4.68 -44.36
N LYS A 355 17.68 -5.24 -45.48
CA LYS A 355 18.34 -5.09 -46.79
C LYS A 355 18.19 -3.70 -47.44
N ALA A 356 17.36 -2.81 -46.89
CA ALA A 356 17.30 -1.41 -47.31
C ALA A 356 18.36 -0.55 -46.61
N GLY A 357 18.79 -0.95 -45.41
CA GLY A 357 19.82 -0.27 -44.63
C GLY A 357 19.69 -0.50 -43.13
N GLU A 358 20.13 0.47 -42.36
CA GLU A 358 20.35 0.38 -40.91
C GLU A 358 19.91 1.68 -40.23
N LYS A 359 19.38 1.56 -39.02
CA LYS A 359 19.06 2.68 -38.12
C LYS A 359 19.43 2.30 -36.70
N GLU A 360 20.13 3.21 -36.04
CA GLU A 360 20.57 3.09 -34.65
C GLU A 360 19.85 4.12 -33.77
N GLU A 361 19.55 3.78 -32.52
CA GLU A 361 18.94 4.67 -31.53
C GLU A 361 19.50 4.34 -30.13
N GLU A 362 19.66 5.33 -29.26
CA GLU A 362 20.38 5.21 -27.98
C GLU A 362 19.44 5.27 -26.77
N VAL A 363 19.72 4.43 -25.76
CA VAL A 363 18.96 4.33 -24.50
C VAL A 363 19.94 4.40 -23.33
N SER A 364 19.81 5.45 -22.51
CA SER A 364 20.63 5.65 -21.30
C SER A 364 20.05 4.88 -20.12
N LEU A 365 20.80 3.91 -19.58
CA LEU A 365 20.45 3.23 -18.34
C LEU A 365 21.01 3.98 -17.12
N ASN A 366 20.12 4.43 -16.24
CA ASN A 366 20.45 5.02 -14.95
C ASN A 366 20.29 3.95 -13.86
N VAL A 367 21.32 3.69 -13.07
CA VAL A 367 21.31 2.68 -12.01
C VAL A 367 21.24 3.34 -10.64
N PHE A 368 20.14 3.08 -9.95
CA PHE A 368 19.85 3.58 -8.62
C PHE A 368 20.18 2.54 -7.53
N VAL A 369 20.36 3.05 -6.32
CA VAL A 369 20.69 2.27 -5.13
C VAL A 369 19.67 2.61 -4.05
N GLN A 370 18.89 1.61 -3.66
CA GLN A 370 17.98 1.72 -2.50
C GLN A 370 18.75 2.17 -1.26
N PRO A 371 18.12 2.96 -0.37
CA PRO A 371 18.81 3.45 0.80
C PRO A 371 19.16 2.29 1.74
N LYS A 372 20.32 2.41 2.38
CA LYS A 372 20.76 1.47 3.43
C LYS A 372 21.54 2.23 4.48
N ILE A 373 21.08 2.14 5.72
CA ILE A 373 21.76 2.68 6.90
C ILE A 373 23.05 1.89 7.10
N THR A 374 24.18 2.61 7.09
CA THR A 374 25.54 2.07 7.13
C THR A 374 26.21 2.24 8.49
N TYR A 375 25.78 3.23 9.27
CA TYR A 375 26.20 3.44 10.65
C TYR A 375 25.02 3.92 11.48
N LEU A 376 24.76 3.24 12.59
CA LEU A 376 23.79 3.63 13.62
C LEU A 376 24.14 2.86 14.90
N ASP A 377 24.88 3.51 15.81
CA ASP A 377 25.34 2.88 17.06
C ASP A 377 24.49 3.29 18.27
N ASN A 378 24.39 2.37 19.24
CA ASN A 378 23.80 2.64 20.55
C ASN A 378 24.59 3.73 21.29
N GLN A 379 23.92 4.50 22.15
CA GLN A 379 24.55 5.58 22.91
C GLN A 379 24.19 5.49 24.40
N THR A 380 25.08 5.97 25.27
CA THR A 380 24.87 6.03 26.71
C THR A 380 25.19 7.43 27.20
N ALA A 381 24.19 8.15 27.71
CA ALA A 381 24.43 9.32 28.55
C ALA A 381 24.88 8.83 29.93
N SER A 382 25.95 9.42 30.45
CA SER A 382 26.53 9.06 31.75
C SER A 382 25.91 9.85 32.89
N GLU A 383 25.45 11.08 32.62
CA GLU A 383 24.81 11.97 33.58
C GLU A 383 23.51 12.58 33.04
N LEU A 384 22.67 13.11 33.95
CA LEU A 384 21.52 13.95 33.57
C LEU A 384 22.02 15.34 33.16
N GLU A 385 21.25 16.02 32.31
CA GLU A 385 21.58 17.35 31.74
C GLU A 385 22.83 17.36 30.83
N GLU A 386 23.44 16.20 30.58
CA GLU A 386 24.47 16.00 29.56
C GLU A 386 23.92 16.27 28.14
N GLN A 387 24.78 16.79 27.24
CA GLN A 387 24.47 16.89 25.81
C GLN A 387 24.96 15.62 25.08
N ILE A 388 24.05 14.83 24.53
CA ILE A 388 24.39 13.64 23.71
C ILE A 388 23.93 13.81 22.26
N THR A 389 24.59 13.12 21.32
CA THR A 389 24.25 13.20 19.89
C THR A 389 24.19 11.82 19.26
N LEU A 390 22.98 11.40 18.88
CA LEU A 390 22.70 10.18 18.14
C LEU A 390 23.04 10.44 16.67
N THR A 391 23.81 9.58 16.01
CA THR A 391 24.22 9.78 14.60
C THR A 391 23.83 8.57 13.76
N CYS A 392 23.28 8.84 12.58
CA CYS A 392 22.86 7.86 11.59
C CYS A 392 23.44 8.25 10.23
N GLU A 393 24.15 7.33 9.57
CA GLU A 393 24.61 7.49 8.18
C GLU A 393 23.87 6.49 7.29
N ALA A 394 23.49 6.92 6.09
CA ALA A 394 22.90 6.06 5.08
C ALA A 394 23.50 6.25 3.69
N SER A 395 23.89 5.13 3.10
CA SER A 395 24.16 5.00 1.67
C SER A 395 22.86 5.00 0.86
N GLY A 396 22.96 5.35 -0.43
CA GLY A 396 21.84 5.36 -1.37
C GLY A 396 22.09 6.30 -2.55
N ASP A 397 21.41 6.05 -3.66
CA ASP A 397 21.47 6.86 -4.88
C ASP A 397 20.07 6.85 -5.56
N PRO A 398 19.32 7.97 -5.61
CA PRO A 398 19.68 9.29 -5.10
C PRO A 398 19.94 9.31 -3.59
N THR A 399 20.79 10.23 -3.14
CA THR A 399 21.16 10.41 -1.72
C THR A 399 19.92 10.50 -0.82
N PRO A 400 19.78 9.65 0.22
CA PRO A 400 18.56 9.58 1.00
C PRO A 400 18.36 10.78 1.93
N THR A 401 17.10 11.13 2.15
CA THR A 401 16.70 11.92 3.32
C THR A 401 16.71 10.99 4.54
N ILE A 402 17.40 11.40 5.61
CA ILE A 402 17.33 10.73 6.91
C ILE A 402 16.38 11.49 7.85
N THR A 403 15.53 10.76 8.57
CA THR A 403 14.58 11.27 9.57
C THR A 403 14.65 10.45 10.86
N TRP A 404 14.22 11.07 11.97
CA TRP A 404 14.30 10.49 13.32
C TRP A 404 12.94 10.51 14.03
N SER A 405 12.65 9.46 14.82
CA SER A 405 11.51 9.45 15.74
C SER A 405 11.76 8.64 17.03
N PHE A 406 10.98 8.95 18.07
CA PHE A 406 10.97 8.27 19.37
C PHE A 406 9.51 8.08 19.80
N GLY A 407 9.07 6.82 19.93
CA GLY A 407 7.67 6.48 20.18
C GLY A 407 6.74 7.03 19.08
N ARG A 408 5.98 8.09 19.41
CA ARG A 408 5.12 8.83 18.45
C ARG A 408 5.64 10.23 18.08
N ARG A 409 6.74 10.69 18.67
CA ARG A 409 7.35 12.00 18.39
C ARG A 409 8.28 11.85 17.19
N PHE A 410 8.00 12.57 16.11
CA PHE A 410 8.95 12.76 14.99
C PHE A 410 9.76 14.02 15.27
N PHE A 411 11.08 13.96 15.07
CA PHE A 411 12.00 15.10 15.29
C PHE A 411 12.35 15.82 13.98
N THR A 412 11.70 15.43 12.88
CA THR A 412 11.76 16.06 11.57
C THR A 412 10.34 16.10 11.04
N GLU A 413 9.76 17.29 10.93
CA GLU A 413 8.35 17.45 10.56
C GLU A 413 8.10 17.13 9.07
N GLY A 414 7.04 16.36 8.80
CA GLY A 414 6.59 16.04 7.45
C GLY A 414 5.53 17.03 6.96
N GLU A 415 5.50 17.28 5.65
CA GLU A 415 4.43 17.98 4.92
C GLU A 415 4.24 19.50 5.15
N GLN A 416 5.32 20.24 5.41
CA GLN A 416 5.36 21.66 4.99
C GLN A 416 6.75 22.14 4.53
N ALA A 417 7.24 21.57 3.42
CA ALA A 417 8.55 21.89 2.84
C ALA A 417 8.46 22.33 1.36
N SER A 418 8.19 23.60 1.12
CA SER A 418 8.31 24.22 -0.20
C SER A 418 9.78 24.45 -0.58
N TRP A 419 10.40 23.44 -1.18
CA TRP A 419 11.66 23.48 -1.96
C TRP A 419 12.96 24.01 -1.32
N THR A 420 12.95 24.53 -0.09
CA THR A 420 14.16 24.76 0.71
C THR A 420 13.98 24.21 2.12
N ARG A 421 14.40 22.97 2.34
CA ARG A 421 14.58 22.43 3.71
C ARG A 421 15.81 23.10 4.33
N PRO A 422 15.78 23.57 5.58
CA PRO A 422 17.00 23.90 6.31
C PRO A 422 17.77 22.60 6.62
N GLU A 423 19.10 22.66 6.60
CA GLU A 423 19.97 21.55 7.04
C GLU A 423 19.83 21.27 8.56
N THR A 424 19.22 22.21 9.30
CA THR A 424 19.06 22.15 10.75
C THR A 424 17.59 22.37 11.15
N PHE A 425 17.06 21.44 11.94
CA PHE A 425 15.81 21.61 12.70
C PHE A 425 16.14 21.79 14.18
N GLU A 426 15.34 22.59 14.89
CA GLU A 426 15.41 22.77 16.33
C GLU A 426 13.98 22.79 16.90
N SER A 427 13.76 22.09 18.01
CA SER A 427 12.44 22.00 18.63
C SER A 427 12.04 23.29 19.35
N LEU A 428 10.73 23.50 19.53
CA LEU A 428 10.15 24.67 20.22
C LEU A 428 10.65 24.86 21.67
N ASP A 429 11.06 23.77 22.32
CA ASP A 429 11.67 23.74 23.65
C ASP A 429 13.20 24.01 23.64
N GLY A 430 13.81 24.08 22.45
CA GLY A 430 15.26 24.21 22.25
C GLY A 430 16.09 23.03 22.71
N ASN A 431 15.51 21.93 23.21
CA ASN A 431 16.27 20.80 23.75
C ASN A 431 16.76 19.84 22.65
N VAL A 432 16.03 19.70 21.55
CA VAL A 432 16.38 18.81 20.45
C VAL A 432 16.82 19.62 19.22
N MET A 433 18.00 19.30 18.69
CA MET A 433 18.43 19.75 17.37
C MET A 433 18.63 18.53 16.47
N VAL A 434 18.15 18.59 15.23
CA VAL A 434 18.52 17.63 14.18
C VAL A 434 19.32 18.37 13.13
N ARG A 435 20.50 17.85 12.78
CA ARG A 435 21.35 18.37 11.70
C ARG A 435 21.54 17.27 10.66
N SER A 436 21.21 17.55 9.40
CA SER A 436 21.27 16.59 8.31
C SER A 436 22.04 17.18 7.14
N HIS A 437 23.15 16.55 6.76
CA HIS A 437 24.00 16.98 5.65
C HIS A 437 24.42 15.78 4.80
N ALA A 438 24.10 15.84 3.51
CA ALA A 438 24.30 14.75 2.53
C ALA A 438 23.79 13.38 3.02
N ARG A 439 24.69 12.50 3.47
CA ARG A 439 24.42 11.11 3.88
C ARG A 439 24.35 10.89 5.39
N VAL A 440 24.62 11.92 6.19
CA VAL A 440 24.66 11.84 7.65
C VAL A 440 23.56 12.71 8.26
N SER A 441 22.90 12.19 9.30
CA SER A 441 22.04 12.96 10.18
C SER A 441 22.39 12.71 11.64
N SER A 442 22.42 13.78 12.43
CA SER A 442 22.70 13.76 13.85
C SER A 442 21.57 14.42 14.62
N LEU A 443 20.99 13.70 15.59
CA LEU A 443 20.03 14.21 16.56
C LEU A 443 20.76 14.48 17.87
N THR A 444 20.88 15.75 18.23
CA THR A 444 21.44 16.21 19.51
C THR A 444 20.32 16.48 20.51
N LEU A 445 20.42 15.88 21.70
CA LEU A 445 19.70 16.29 22.90
C LEU A 445 20.64 17.18 23.71
N LYS A 446 20.22 18.38 24.12
CA LYS A 446 21.09 19.33 24.86
C LYS A 446 21.12 19.06 26.36
N TYR A 447 19.99 18.64 26.92
CA TYR A 447 19.81 18.40 28.36
C TYR A 447 19.08 17.06 28.55
N VAL A 448 19.83 15.96 28.54
CA VAL A 448 19.27 14.61 28.64
C VAL A 448 18.50 14.41 29.95
N GLN A 449 17.28 13.89 29.84
CA GLN A 449 16.42 13.49 30.96
C GLN A 449 16.25 11.96 30.99
N PHE A 450 15.88 11.43 32.16
CA PHE A 450 15.57 9.99 32.30
C PHE A 450 14.40 9.53 31.41
N THR A 451 13.55 10.46 30.95
CA THR A 451 12.44 10.22 30.01
C THR A 451 12.89 10.05 28.56
N ASP A 452 14.12 10.44 28.23
CA ASP A 452 14.68 10.33 26.89
C ASP A 452 15.31 8.95 26.64
N ALA A 453 15.45 8.12 27.69
CA ALA A 453 15.93 6.75 27.55
C ALA A 453 14.96 5.88 26.74
N GLY A 454 15.47 5.09 25.79
CA GLY A 454 14.66 4.18 24.99
C GLY A 454 15.11 4.02 23.55
N GLN A 455 14.20 3.52 22.71
CA GLN A 455 14.48 3.23 21.30
C GLN A 455 14.18 4.43 20.39
N TYR A 456 15.21 4.91 19.69
CA TYR A 456 15.11 5.88 18.61
C TYR A 456 15.15 5.15 17.27
N LEU A 457 14.30 5.57 16.35
CA LEU A 457 14.20 5.04 14.99
C LEU A 457 14.88 6.01 14.01
N CYS A 458 15.95 5.57 13.36
CA CYS A 458 16.46 6.22 12.16
C CYS A 458 15.73 5.66 10.93
N THR A 459 15.32 6.52 10.01
CA THR A 459 14.69 6.17 8.74
C THR A 459 15.41 6.85 7.58
N ALA A 460 15.95 6.09 6.64
CA ALA A 460 16.58 6.61 5.43
C ALA A 460 15.69 6.33 4.22
N ARG A 461 15.29 7.36 3.47
CA ARG A 461 14.36 7.26 2.32
C ARG A 461 14.88 8.03 1.11
N ASN A 462 14.81 7.43 -0.08
CA ASN A 462 14.96 8.13 -1.36
C ASN A 462 13.73 7.90 -2.26
N SER A 463 13.83 8.16 -3.57
CA SER A 463 12.75 7.96 -4.54
C SER A 463 12.44 6.48 -4.84
N ILE A 464 13.32 5.56 -4.44
CA ILE A 464 13.29 4.14 -4.80
C ILE A 464 12.76 3.29 -3.64
N GLY A 465 13.21 3.58 -2.42
CA GLY A 465 12.88 2.76 -1.25
C GLY A 465 13.17 3.45 0.08
N GLN A 466 13.16 2.63 1.14
CA GLN A 466 13.37 3.05 2.52
C GLN A 466 14.05 1.93 3.33
N ASP A 467 15.04 2.30 4.14
CA ASP A 467 15.62 1.46 5.20
C ASP A 467 15.32 2.08 6.57
N GLN A 468 15.20 1.24 7.60
CA GLN A 468 14.80 1.60 8.95
C GLN A 468 15.52 0.74 9.98
N GLN A 469 16.26 1.39 10.87
CA GLN A 469 17.00 0.73 11.95
C GLN A 469 16.79 1.49 13.26
N THR A 470 16.70 0.78 14.37
CA THR A 470 16.55 1.34 15.71
C THR A 470 17.85 1.26 16.49
N MET A 471 18.09 2.27 17.33
CA MET A 471 19.15 2.28 18.33
C MET A 471 18.56 2.56 19.71
N TYR A 472 19.30 2.21 20.76
CA TYR A 472 18.94 2.47 22.14
C TYR A 472 19.79 3.61 22.70
N LEU A 473 19.13 4.59 23.32
CA LEU A 473 19.75 5.55 24.22
C LEU A 473 19.55 5.06 25.66
N GLU A 474 20.64 4.70 26.32
CA GLU A 474 20.65 4.45 27.77
C GLU A 474 20.97 5.76 28.50
N VAL A 475 20.23 6.08 29.57
CA VAL A 475 20.50 7.27 30.41
C VAL A 475 20.86 6.81 31.80
N ARG A 476 22.15 6.92 32.14
CA ARG A 476 22.68 6.64 33.47
C ARG A 476 22.74 7.93 34.29
N TYR A 477 22.72 7.79 35.61
CA TYR A 477 22.82 8.89 36.56
C TYR A 477 23.22 8.41 37.96
N ALA A 478 23.96 9.25 38.68
CA ALA A 478 24.32 9.03 40.07
C ALA A 478 23.07 8.97 40.99
N PRO A 479 23.13 8.28 42.14
CA PRO A 479 21.97 8.09 43.01
C PRO A 479 21.45 9.43 43.59
N LYS A 480 20.14 9.52 43.85
CA LYS A 480 19.49 10.63 44.56
C LYS A 480 18.60 10.07 45.67
N ILE A 481 18.77 10.54 46.91
CA ILE A 481 18.12 9.95 48.09
C ILE A 481 16.92 10.79 48.58
N GLN A 482 15.75 10.17 48.63
CA GLN A 482 14.47 10.74 49.09
C GLN A 482 14.07 10.19 50.48
N GLY A 483 12.82 10.34 50.92
CA GLY A 483 12.37 9.99 52.27
C GLY A 483 12.51 11.10 53.35
N SER A 484 11.73 10.96 54.43
CA SER A 484 11.66 11.90 55.57
C SER A 484 12.91 11.86 56.45
N VAL A 485 13.50 13.03 56.74
CA VAL A 485 14.75 13.15 57.52
C VAL A 485 14.56 12.78 59.00
N THR A 486 13.42 13.09 59.61
CA THR A 486 13.21 12.89 61.07
C THR A 486 12.20 11.78 61.35
N VAL A 487 12.52 10.88 62.28
CA VAL A 487 11.65 9.80 62.76
C VAL A 487 11.60 9.83 64.29
N TYR A 488 10.41 9.65 64.88
CA TYR A 488 10.20 9.69 66.34
C TYR A 488 9.81 8.31 66.88
N THR A 489 10.41 7.85 67.98
CA THR A 489 10.03 6.61 68.69
C THR A 489 10.47 6.64 70.15
N TRP A 490 10.13 5.62 70.94
CA TRP A 490 10.58 5.45 72.32
C TRP A 490 11.29 4.11 72.53
N GLU A 491 11.85 3.89 73.72
CA GLU A 491 12.57 2.65 74.04
C GLU A 491 11.70 1.41 73.79
N ARG A 492 12.30 0.39 73.16
CA ARG A 492 11.68 -0.89 72.80
C ARG A 492 10.53 -0.80 71.78
N ASN A 493 10.29 0.36 71.17
CA ASN A 493 9.35 0.51 70.07
C ASN A 493 10.08 0.64 68.73
N ALA A 494 9.78 -0.28 67.81
CA ALA A 494 10.40 -0.34 66.50
C ALA A 494 9.99 0.85 65.62
N ALA A 495 10.96 1.46 64.95
CA ALA A 495 10.79 2.59 64.04
C ALA A 495 11.48 2.32 62.72
N ASN A 496 10.80 2.62 61.61
CA ASN A 496 11.32 2.41 60.26
C ASN A 496 11.82 3.73 59.66
N ILE A 497 13.11 3.79 59.35
CA ILE A 497 13.74 4.87 58.59
C ILE A 497 13.82 4.42 57.13
N SER A 498 13.12 5.13 56.24
CA SER A 498 13.04 4.78 54.81
C SER A 498 13.97 5.64 53.97
N CYS A 499 14.96 5.00 53.35
CA CYS A 499 15.87 5.60 52.37
C CYS A 499 15.43 5.18 50.96
N GLU A 500 14.73 6.07 50.27
CA GLU A 500 14.26 5.89 48.90
C GLU A 500 15.34 6.36 47.92
N VAL A 501 15.68 5.56 46.91
CA VAL A 501 16.85 5.80 46.06
C VAL A 501 16.48 5.75 44.58
N LEU A 502 16.63 6.89 43.91
CA LEU A 502 16.52 7.00 42.45
C LEU A 502 17.92 6.92 41.85
N ALA A 503 18.21 5.85 41.09
CA ALA A 503 19.52 5.63 40.45
C ALA A 503 19.39 4.78 39.17
N HIS A 504 20.21 5.05 38.16
CA HIS A 504 20.37 4.15 37.02
C HIS A 504 21.84 4.03 36.57
N PRO A 505 22.44 2.83 36.46
CA PRO A 505 21.92 1.55 36.94
C PRO A 505 21.68 1.56 38.46
N GLY A 506 20.97 0.56 38.97
CA GLY A 506 20.54 0.49 40.37
C GLY A 506 21.71 0.58 41.37
N ALA A 507 21.46 1.26 42.49
CA ALA A 507 22.47 1.53 43.51
C ALA A 507 22.53 0.45 44.60
N SER A 508 23.74 0.19 45.08
CA SER A 508 23.97 -0.47 46.37
C SER A 508 23.72 0.52 47.51
N VAL A 509 23.10 0.07 48.61
CA VAL A 509 22.75 0.94 49.76
C VAL A 509 23.37 0.39 51.05
N VAL A 510 24.01 1.30 51.80
CA VAL A 510 24.71 1.01 53.06
C VAL A 510 24.32 2.05 54.11
N TRP A 511 24.02 1.58 55.33
CA TRP A 511 23.71 2.45 56.47
C TRP A 511 24.92 2.62 57.40
N PHE A 512 25.08 3.83 57.93
CA PHE A 512 26.12 4.21 58.88
C PHE A 512 25.50 4.89 60.11
N ARG A 513 26.12 4.74 61.27
CA ARG A 513 25.84 5.49 62.50
C ARG A 513 27.16 5.84 63.17
N ASP A 514 27.29 7.09 63.63
CA ASP A 514 28.52 7.62 64.24
C ASP A 514 29.80 7.41 63.39
N GLY A 515 29.64 7.38 62.05
CA GLY A 515 30.71 7.10 61.09
C GLY A 515 31.05 5.61 60.89
N GLN A 516 30.47 4.70 61.69
CA GLN A 516 30.65 3.26 61.56
C GLN A 516 29.54 2.64 60.69
N GLN A 517 29.92 1.74 59.78
CA GLN A 517 28.96 0.97 58.97
C GLN A 517 28.15 0.02 59.87
N LEU A 518 26.81 0.04 59.72
CA LEU A 518 25.93 -0.91 60.37
C LEU A 518 26.03 -2.30 59.70
N PRO A 519 26.00 -3.41 60.47
CA PRO A 519 26.14 -4.75 59.92
C PRO A 519 24.94 -5.11 59.03
N SER A 520 25.21 -5.77 57.91
CA SER A 520 24.18 -6.25 56.96
C SER A 520 23.30 -7.38 57.50
N THR A 521 23.55 -7.83 58.73
CA THR A 521 22.84 -8.92 59.41
C THR A 521 21.98 -8.34 60.53
N ASN A 522 20.68 -8.67 60.52
CA ASN A 522 19.73 -8.27 61.56
C ASN A 522 20.23 -8.65 62.97
N THR A 523 20.31 -7.65 63.86
CA THR A 523 20.52 -7.82 65.30
C THR A 523 19.17 -7.83 66.03
N THR A 524 19.18 -7.79 67.36
CA THR A 524 17.95 -7.60 68.16
C THR A 524 17.37 -6.19 68.03
N ASN A 525 18.23 -5.18 67.91
CA ASN A 525 17.88 -3.76 67.94
C ASN A 525 17.90 -3.08 66.56
N VAL A 526 18.49 -3.68 65.52
CA VAL A 526 18.61 -3.11 64.17
C VAL A 526 18.36 -4.19 63.12
N LYS A 527 17.52 -3.89 62.11
CA LYS A 527 17.27 -4.75 60.95
C LYS A 527 17.29 -3.93 59.67
N ILE A 528 17.77 -4.51 58.57
CA ILE A 528 17.88 -3.83 57.27
C ILE A 528 17.11 -4.65 56.23
N TYR A 529 16.10 -4.03 55.61
CA TYR A 529 15.31 -4.61 54.53
C TYR A 529 15.55 -3.83 53.24
N ASN A 530 16.29 -4.43 52.30
CA ASN A 530 16.63 -3.81 51.03
C ASN A 530 15.70 -4.29 49.91
N THR A 531 15.18 -3.33 49.15
CA THR A 531 14.53 -3.54 47.84
C THR A 531 15.33 -2.80 46.76
N PRO A 532 15.08 -3.04 45.45
CA PRO A 532 15.84 -2.38 44.38
C PRO A 532 15.73 -0.84 44.30
N ALA A 533 14.76 -0.24 45.00
CA ALA A 533 14.51 1.22 44.98
C ALA A 533 14.38 1.85 46.39
N VAL A 534 14.26 1.04 47.46
CA VAL A 534 14.10 1.53 48.83
C VAL A 534 14.83 0.62 49.81
N SER A 535 15.60 1.21 50.72
CA SER A 535 16.17 0.53 51.88
C SER A 535 15.44 0.99 53.15
N HIS A 536 14.92 0.05 53.92
CA HIS A 536 14.31 0.33 55.23
C HIS A 536 15.25 -0.13 56.34
N LEU A 537 15.58 0.79 57.25
CA LEU A 537 16.29 0.52 58.49
C LEU A 537 15.28 0.51 59.64
N GLU A 538 14.98 -0.67 60.18
CA GLU A 538 14.16 -0.84 61.37
C GLU A 538 15.06 -0.75 62.61
N VAL A 539 14.87 0.29 63.43
CA VAL A 539 15.58 0.48 64.70
C VAL A 539 14.61 0.28 65.85
N THR A 540 14.96 -0.57 66.81
CA THR A 540 14.27 -0.73 68.09
C THR A 540 15.23 -0.27 69.19
N PRO A 541 15.11 0.97 69.71
CA PRO A 541 16.06 1.50 70.67
C PRO A 541 16.06 0.72 71.99
N ASP A 542 17.19 0.11 72.35
CA ASP A 542 17.39 -0.55 73.65
C ASP A 542 17.95 0.42 74.70
N SER A 543 18.47 1.58 74.27
CA SER A 543 19.10 2.59 75.12
C SER A 543 19.00 4.01 74.55
N GLN A 544 19.25 5.03 75.38
CA GLN A 544 19.33 6.42 74.94
C GLN A 544 20.38 6.65 73.83
N ASN A 545 21.42 5.82 73.76
CA ASN A 545 22.49 5.93 72.75
C ASN A 545 22.02 5.54 71.35
N ASP A 546 20.84 4.90 71.21
CA ASP A 546 20.31 4.45 69.92
C ASP A 546 19.49 5.51 69.17
N PHE A 547 19.20 6.63 69.83
CA PHE A 547 18.71 7.86 69.20
C PHE A 547 19.89 8.70 68.67
N GLY A 548 19.70 9.40 67.55
CA GLY A 548 20.76 10.16 66.89
C GLY A 548 20.78 9.99 65.38
N SER A 549 21.96 10.20 64.79
CA SER A 549 22.19 10.24 63.34
C SER A 549 22.39 8.84 62.73
N TYR A 550 21.63 8.59 61.66
CA TYR A 550 21.72 7.43 60.79
C TYR A 550 21.90 7.92 59.35
N ASN A 551 23.05 7.66 58.75
CA ASN A 551 23.34 8.09 57.38
C ASN A 551 23.09 6.93 56.40
N CYS A 552 22.19 7.14 55.45
CA CYS A 552 22.04 6.26 54.29
C CYS A 552 23.02 6.71 53.20
N THR A 553 23.80 5.78 52.66
CA THR A 553 24.70 6.02 51.51
C THR A 553 24.33 5.09 50.37
N ALA A 554 24.10 5.65 49.19
CA ALA A 554 23.76 4.94 47.98
C ALA A 554 24.88 5.12 46.93
N THR A 555 25.36 4.03 46.33
CA THR A 555 26.47 4.05 45.36
C THR A 555 26.12 3.20 44.13
N ASN A 556 26.31 3.76 42.93
CA ASN A 556 26.30 3.04 41.66
C ASN A 556 27.59 3.31 40.84
N LEU A 557 27.61 2.91 39.56
CA LEU A 557 28.77 3.08 38.67
C LEU A 557 29.05 4.53 38.25
N ILE A 558 28.12 5.46 38.47
CA ILE A 558 28.25 6.88 38.11
C ILE A 558 28.68 7.71 39.32
N GLY A 559 28.16 7.39 40.52
CA GLY A 559 28.54 8.12 41.73
C GLY A 559 27.94 7.60 43.03
N THR A 560 28.15 8.37 44.08
CA THR A 560 27.72 8.11 45.45
C THR A 560 26.97 9.33 45.99
N GLU A 561 25.85 9.09 46.67
CA GLU A 561 25.07 10.09 47.40
C GLU A 561 24.89 9.62 48.85
N SER A 562 24.90 10.56 49.80
CA SER A 562 24.72 10.26 51.23
C SER A 562 23.72 11.24 51.86
N LYS A 563 22.79 10.73 52.67
CA LYS A 563 21.77 11.53 53.34
C LYS A 563 21.63 11.12 54.80
N GLU A 564 21.59 12.13 55.67
CA GLU A 564 21.35 11.97 57.10
C GLU A 564 19.86 11.82 57.42
N PHE A 565 19.58 10.91 58.36
CA PHE A 565 18.29 10.70 58.99
C PHE A 565 18.47 10.75 60.51
N LEU A 566 17.52 11.36 61.22
CA LEU A 566 17.60 11.65 62.65
C LEU A 566 16.50 10.90 63.40
N LEU A 567 16.89 9.92 64.20
CA LEU A 567 15.99 9.18 65.09
C LEU A 567 15.90 9.90 66.43
N ILE A 568 14.78 10.56 66.70
CA ILE A 568 14.54 11.33 67.93
C ILE A 568 13.70 10.51 68.91
N GLN A 569 14.02 10.65 70.20
CA GLN A 569 13.18 10.11 71.26
C GLN A 569 11.88 10.92 71.33
N ALA A 570 10.76 10.29 71.03
CA ALA A 570 9.43 10.86 71.21
C ALA A 570 9.22 11.23 72.68
N ASP A 571 8.39 12.24 72.93
CA ASP A 571 7.88 12.54 74.26
C ASP A 571 6.38 12.29 74.42
N VAL A 572 5.87 12.42 75.63
CA VAL A 572 4.43 12.52 75.88
C VAL A 572 3.93 13.91 75.47
N PRO A 573 2.62 14.11 75.22
CA PRO A 573 2.12 15.43 74.84
C PRO A 573 2.26 16.46 75.96
N SER A 574 2.29 17.74 75.60
CA SER A 574 2.05 18.82 76.57
C SER A 574 0.58 18.82 77.03
N ALA A 575 0.27 19.61 78.06
CA ALA A 575 -1.11 19.75 78.52
C ALA A 575 -2.00 20.46 77.47
N PRO A 576 -3.23 19.96 77.20
CA PRO A 576 -4.23 20.71 76.43
C PRO A 576 -4.66 21.99 77.16
N ALA A 577 -4.93 23.08 76.45
CA ALA A 577 -5.41 24.31 77.05
C ALA A 577 -6.95 24.28 77.18
N ILE A 578 -7.50 24.31 78.40
CA ILE A 578 -8.95 24.46 78.61
C ILE A 578 -9.31 25.93 78.42
N GLU A 579 -10.00 26.27 77.33
CA GLU A 579 -10.47 27.63 77.05
C GLU A 579 -11.64 28.01 77.98
N ARG A 580 -12.63 27.12 78.07
CA ARG A 580 -13.93 27.42 78.70
C ARG A 580 -14.58 26.16 79.24
N VAL A 581 -15.35 26.32 80.32
CA VAL A 581 -16.27 25.30 80.82
C VAL A 581 -17.65 25.92 80.92
N GLU A 582 -18.64 25.36 80.21
CA GLU A 582 -20.04 25.76 80.28
C GLU A 582 -20.79 24.79 81.23
N PRO A 583 -21.20 25.24 82.43
CA PRO A 583 -21.83 24.39 83.42
C PRO A 583 -23.34 24.28 83.23
N PHE A 584 -23.88 23.09 83.52
CA PHE A 584 -25.32 22.84 83.57
C PHE A 584 -25.68 22.11 84.87
N SER A 585 -26.95 21.74 85.04
CA SER A 585 -27.47 21.12 86.27
C SER A 585 -26.85 19.75 86.61
N SER A 586 -26.48 18.95 85.59
CA SER A 586 -25.93 17.59 85.79
C SER A 586 -24.84 17.19 84.79
N THR A 587 -24.38 18.16 83.99
CA THR A 587 -23.34 18.02 82.97
C THR A 587 -22.51 19.31 82.91
N ALA A 588 -21.36 19.26 82.27
CA ALA A 588 -20.66 20.46 81.80
C ALA A 588 -20.01 20.16 80.44
N VAL A 589 -19.91 21.18 79.59
CA VAL A 589 -19.12 21.11 78.35
C VAL A 589 -17.78 21.78 78.60
N VAL A 590 -16.69 21.09 78.27
CA VAL A 590 -15.31 21.55 78.38
C VAL A 590 -14.82 21.82 76.96
N GLU A 591 -14.51 23.07 76.65
CA GLU A 591 -13.90 23.50 75.38
C GLU A 591 -12.39 23.66 75.58
N PHE A 592 -11.61 23.18 74.61
CA PHE A 592 -10.16 23.11 74.74
C PHE A 592 -9.43 23.19 73.39
N GLU A 593 -8.22 23.74 73.42
CA GLU A 593 -7.26 23.68 72.31
C GLU A 593 -6.33 22.46 72.46
N GLU A 594 -5.83 21.98 71.32
CA GLU A 594 -4.86 20.87 71.28
C GLU A 594 -3.50 21.28 71.90
N PRO A 595 -2.71 20.32 72.42
CA PRO A 595 -1.37 20.58 72.95
C PRO A 595 -0.41 21.23 71.95
N ASP A 596 0.28 22.30 72.38
CA ASP A 596 1.41 22.93 71.65
C ASP A 596 2.46 21.93 71.13
N ALA A 597 2.67 20.83 71.87
CA ALA A 597 3.57 19.75 71.48
C ALA A 597 2.89 18.39 71.64
N SER A 598 2.77 17.64 70.53
CA SER A 598 2.31 16.25 70.51
C SER A 598 3.32 15.24 71.05
N GLY A 599 4.55 15.66 71.34
CA GLY A 599 5.68 14.77 71.65
C GLY A 599 6.35 14.15 70.42
N GLY A 600 6.01 14.61 69.20
CA GLY A 600 6.62 14.13 67.93
C GLY A 600 5.93 12.90 67.33
N VAL A 601 4.97 12.29 68.04
CA VAL A 601 4.07 11.25 67.53
C VAL A 601 2.62 11.67 67.72
N ALA A 602 1.70 11.15 66.90
CA ALA A 602 0.30 11.59 66.90
C ALA A 602 -0.40 11.38 68.25
N ILE A 603 -1.22 12.36 68.66
CA ILE A 603 -2.14 12.23 69.77
C ILE A 603 -3.22 11.22 69.37
N LEU A 604 -3.53 10.29 70.28
CA LEU A 604 -4.49 9.21 70.07
C LEU A 604 -5.78 9.44 70.86
N LYS A 605 -5.69 10.07 72.04
CA LYS A 605 -6.80 10.30 72.97
C LYS A 605 -6.61 11.55 73.80
N TYR A 606 -7.72 12.04 74.35
CA TYR A 606 -7.77 12.98 75.46
C TYR A 606 -8.40 12.33 76.69
N ARG A 607 -7.85 12.56 77.89
CA ARG A 607 -8.50 12.26 79.16
C ARG A 607 -9.05 13.55 79.76
N ALA A 608 -10.34 13.56 80.10
CA ALA A 608 -10.93 14.58 80.96
C ALA A 608 -11.18 13.98 82.35
N GLU A 609 -10.75 14.69 83.39
CA GLU A 609 -10.95 14.30 84.79
C GLU A 609 -11.62 15.40 85.59
N TRP A 610 -12.61 15.05 86.40
CA TRP A 610 -13.35 15.98 87.24
C TRP A 610 -13.57 15.43 88.65
N ARG A 611 -13.75 16.32 89.63
CA ARG A 611 -14.05 15.97 91.02
C ARG A 611 -14.85 17.05 91.75
N MET A 612 -15.59 16.67 92.78
CA MET A 612 -16.03 17.63 93.79
C MET A 612 -14.82 18.09 94.61
N LYS A 613 -14.80 19.34 95.06
CA LYS A 613 -13.66 19.88 95.81
C LYS A 613 -13.37 19.08 97.08
N GLY A 614 -12.18 18.48 97.16
CA GLY A 614 -11.78 17.61 98.28
C GLY A 614 -12.14 16.13 98.14
N GLN A 615 -12.58 15.67 96.97
CA GLN A 615 -12.76 14.25 96.64
C GLN A 615 -11.67 13.74 95.68
N ASP A 616 -11.70 12.44 95.37
CA ASP A 616 -10.86 11.81 94.36
C ASP A 616 -11.31 12.19 92.93
N TRP A 617 -10.39 12.07 91.98
CA TRP A 617 -10.65 12.34 90.56
C TRP A 617 -11.46 11.20 89.91
N THR A 618 -12.43 11.58 89.08
CA THR A 618 -13.18 10.68 88.20
C THR A 618 -12.86 11.06 86.76
N GLY A 619 -12.44 10.10 85.93
CA GLY A 619 -11.96 10.36 84.57
C GLY A 619 -12.68 9.58 83.48
N ARG A 620 -12.59 10.10 82.25
CA ARG A 620 -12.96 9.40 81.01
C ARG A 620 -11.97 9.73 79.88
N GLU A 621 -11.68 8.72 79.06
CA GLU A 621 -10.96 8.87 77.79
C GLU A 621 -11.93 9.09 76.62
N TYR A 622 -11.48 9.90 75.67
CA TYR A 622 -12.15 10.25 74.42
C TYR A 622 -11.12 10.10 73.31
N ASP A 623 -11.47 9.43 72.21
CA ASP A 623 -10.54 9.23 71.09
C ASP A 623 -10.34 10.54 70.31
N ALA A 624 -9.12 10.78 69.82
CA ALA A 624 -8.76 12.01 69.12
C ALA A 624 -9.23 11.97 67.65
N GLU A 625 -10.46 12.43 67.40
CA GLU A 625 -10.99 12.67 66.06
C GLU A 625 -10.56 14.04 65.52
N ASP A 626 -10.41 14.17 64.19
CA ASP A 626 -9.99 15.42 63.51
C ASP A 626 -10.85 16.64 63.93
N GLY A 627 -10.26 17.55 64.71
CA GLY A 627 -10.93 18.78 65.16
C GLY A 627 -11.83 18.62 66.39
N LEU A 628 -11.61 17.61 67.23
CA LEU A 628 -12.27 17.49 68.54
C LEU A 628 -11.79 18.60 69.50
N SER A 629 -12.55 19.69 69.61
CA SER A 629 -12.28 20.82 70.53
C SER A 629 -13.24 20.94 71.72
N MET A 630 -14.18 20.00 71.90
CA MET A 630 -15.10 20.01 73.05
C MET A 630 -15.46 18.62 73.56
N ILE A 631 -15.58 18.49 74.88
CA ILE A 631 -15.91 17.26 75.60
C ILE A 631 -17.04 17.51 76.61
N THR A 632 -18.07 16.67 76.61
CA THR A 632 -19.12 16.72 77.66
C THR A 632 -18.78 15.76 78.80
N ILE A 633 -18.71 16.29 80.03
CA ILE A 633 -18.67 15.51 81.27
C ILE A 633 -20.08 15.41 81.87
N VAL A 634 -20.40 14.26 82.47
CA VAL A 634 -21.78 13.86 82.82
C VAL A 634 -21.89 13.21 84.19
N GLY A 635 -23.09 13.25 84.78
CA GLY A 635 -23.35 12.65 86.10
C GLY A 635 -23.00 13.57 87.27
N LEU A 636 -22.91 14.88 87.02
CA LEU A 636 -22.67 15.87 88.05
C LEU A 636 -23.95 16.06 88.91
N LYS A 637 -23.76 16.42 90.17
CA LYS A 637 -24.83 16.95 91.04
C LYS A 637 -25.06 18.45 90.77
N PRO A 638 -26.31 18.94 90.81
CA PRO A 638 -26.62 20.38 90.74
C PRO A 638 -25.98 21.20 91.88
N GLU A 639 -25.86 22.51 91.66
CA GLU A 639 -25.37 23.51 92.63
C GLU A 639 -24.01 23.20 93.32
N THR A 640 -23.22 22.31 92.75
CA THR A 640 -22.02 21.74 93.38
C THR A 640 -20.76 22.29 92.72
N PHE A 641 -19.74 22.60 93.52
CA PHE A 641 -18.44 23.04 93.00
C PHE A 641 -17.57 21.86 92.58
N TYR A 642 -17.04 21.94 91.36
CA TYR A 642 -16.13 20.96 90.77
C TYR A 642 -14.80 21.60 90.36
N GLU A 643 -13.77 20.76 90.31
CA GLU A 643 -12.51 21.02 89.61
C GLU A 643 -12.46 20.07 88.41
N VAL A 644 -11.98 20.55 87.25
CA VAL A 644 -11.75 19.75 86.03
C VAL A 644 -10.36 20.01 85.46
N LYS A 645 -9.71 18.96 84.96
CA LYS A 645 -8.42 19.01 84.24
C LYS A 645 -8.44 18.08 83.03
N MET A 646 -7.54 18.32 82.08
CA MET A 646 -7.40 17.51 80.87
C MET A 646 -5.94 17.15 80.59
N SER A 647 -5.71 15.97 80.03
CA SER A 647 -4.42 15.47 79.55
C SER A 647 -4.60 14.85 78.17
N ALA A 648 -3.55 14.92 77.33
CA ALA A 648 -3.51 14.23 76.05
C ALA A 648 -2.66 12.95 76.14
N ILE A 649 -2.96 11.96 75.30
CA ILE A 649 -2.31 10.64 75.30
C ILE A 649 -1.87 10.32 73.87
N ASN A 650 -0.59 9.98 73.70
CA ASN A 650 -0.01 9.53 72.44
C ASN A 650 0.52 8.09 72.56
N GLY A 651 1.26 7.62 71.54
CA GLY A 651 1.83 6.26 71.54
C GLY A 651 2.83 5.95 72.66
N LYS A 652 3.55 6.95 73.19
CA LYS A 652 4.48 6.80 74.33
C LYS A 652 3.73 6.75 75.67
N GLY A 653 2.66 7.54 75.81
CA GLY A 653 1.86 7.57 77.03
C GLY A 653 1.03 8.84 77.21
N GLU A 654 0.57 9.04 78.44
CA GLU A 654 -0.20 10.21 78.86
C GLU A 654 0.71 11.37 79.28
N GLY A 655 0.38 12.56 78.78
CA GLY A 655 1.08 13.81 79.03
C GLY A 655 0.69 14.51 80.33
N GLU A 656 1.24 15.70 80.55
CA GLU A 656 0.88 16.51 81.71
C GLU A 656 -0.61 16.91 81.69
N SER A 657 -1.19 17.03 82.88
CA SER A 657 -2.55 17.57 83.02
C SER A 657 -2.53 19.10 83.05
N SER A 658 -3.53 19.70 82.39
CA SER A 658 -3.82 21.13 82.49
C SER A 658 -4.12 21.57 83.93
N THR A 659 -3.92 22.85 84.21
CA THR A 659 -4.18 23.43 85.52
C THR A 659 -5.67 23.31 85.89
N PRO A 660 -6.04 22.68 87.02
CA PRO A 660 -7.44 22.44 87.39
C PRO A 660 -8.33 23.69 87.39
N LEU A 661 -9.25 23.76 86.43
CA LEU A 661 -10.23 24.84 86.33
C LEU A 661 -11.41 24.58 87.27
N ASN A 662 -11.85 25.60 88.00
CA ASN A 662 -12.94 25.51 88.96
C ASN A 662 -14.25 25.98 88.32
N PHE A 663 -15.34 25.22 88.49
CA PHE A 663 -16.69 25.64 88.10
C PHE A 663 -17.73 25.24 89.14
N LYS A 664 -18.93 25.82 89.08
CA LYS A 664 -20.11 25.38 89.86
C LYS A 664 -21.15 24.88 88.86
N THR A 665 -21.79 23.75 89.13
CA THR A 665 -23.00 23.37 88.38
C THR A 665 -24.17 24.29 88.74
N GLU A 666 -25.04 24.50 87.75
CA GLU A 666 -26.26 25.29 87.90
C GLU A 666 -27.32 24.55 88.76
N PRO A 667 -28.38 25.22 89.23
CA PRO A 667 -29.50 24.55 89.89
C PRO A 667 -30.26 23.63 88.92
N VAL A 668 -31.22 22.86 89.45
CA VAL A 668 -32.15 22.10 88.60
C VAL A 668 -33.10 23.07 87.91
N GLN A 669 -32.81 23.36 86.65
CA GLN A 669 -33.64 24.18 85.77
C GLN A 669 -34.75 23.30 85.11
N GLY A 670 -35.66 23.90 84.33
CA GLY A 670 -36.88 23.28 83.78
C GLY A 670 -36.84 22.83 82.31
N GLU A 671 -37.99 22.91 81.62
CA GLU A 671 -38.13 22.62 80.18
C GLU A 671 -37.65 23.82 79.32
N PRO A 672 -37.24 23.61 78.05
CA PRO A 672 -36.76 24.70 77.21
C PRO A 672 -37.85 25.72 76.86
N SER A 673 -37.43 26.96 76.60
CA SER A 673 -38.31 27.96 75.98
C SER A 673 -38.69 27.56 74.54
N PRO A 674 -39.92 27.86 74.08
CA PRO A 674 -40.38 27.52 72.74
C PRO A 674 -39.48 28.10 71.64
N PRO A 675 -39.02 27.30 70.65
CA PRO A 675 -38.20 27.78 69.55
C PRO A 675 -38.85 28.95 68.79
N LYS A 676 -38.15 30.08 68.67
CA LYS A 676 -38.65 31.25 67.95
C LYS A 676 -38.48 31.02 66.45
N LEU A 677 -39.57 30.64 65.78
CA LEU A 677 -39.59 30.43 64.32
C LEU A 677 -39.53 31.76 63.57
N GLU A 678 -38.65 31.87 62.59
CA GLU A 678 -38.51 33.05 61.74
C GLU A 678 -38.91 32.71 60.29
N GLY A 679 -39.90 33.47 59.79
CA GLY A 679 -40.69 33.07 58.63
C GLY A 679 -40.12 33.48 57.27
N LYS A 680 -40.34 32.59 56.29
CA LYS A 680 -40.08 32.71 54.85
C LYS A 680 -38.62 32.51 54.39
N LEU A 681 -38.38 31.36 53.78
CA LEU A 681 -37.71 31.30 52.48
C LEU A 681 -38.48 30.33 51.58
N GLN A 682 -39.07 30.85 50.50
CA GLN A 682 -39.78 30.06 49.51
C GLN A 682 -38.76 29.49 48.52
N THR A 683 -38.37 28.24 48.72
CA THR A 683 -37.54 27.48 47.77
C THR A 683 -38.38 27.06 46.56
N MET A 684 -37.70 26.79 45.43
CA MET A 684 -38.37 26.38 44.20
C MET A 684 -39.07 25.03 44.37
N GLY A 685 -40.29 24.89 43.83
CA GLY A 685 -40.98 23.61 43.67
C GLY A 685 -41.42 22.92 44.97
N ASN A 686 -42.66 23.21 45.41
CA ASN A 686 -43.40 22.49 46.46
C ASN A 686 -42.72 22.24 47.84
N ALA A 687 -41.59 22.90 48.13
CA ALA A 687 -40.87 22.80 49.39
C ALA A 687 -40.97 24.07 50.26
N LEU A 688 -40.88 23.90 51.59
CA LEU A 688 -40.87 24.95 52.59
C LEU A 688 -39.64 24.80 53.51
N LYS A 689 -38.78 25.83 53.56
CA LYS A 689 -37.75 25.95 54.61
C LYS A 689 -38.33 26.70 55.81
N VAL A 690 -38.19 26.11 57.00
CA VAL A 690 -38.52 26.77 58.28
C VAL A 690 -37.24 26.86 59.11
N ASN A 691 -36.92 28.05 59.63
CA ASN A 691 -35.75 28.29 60.47
C ASN A 691 -36.22 28.75 61.87
N TRP A 692 -35.41 28.51 62.90
CA TRP A 692 -35.64 28.98 64.27
C TRP A 692 -34.35 29.47 64.92
N ILE A 693 -34.48 30.44 65.82
CA ILE A 693 -33.39 30.84 66.71
C ILE A 693 -33.51 30.04 68.01
N LYS A 694 -32.42 29.40 68.46
CA LYS A 694 -32.34 28.79 69.81
C LYS A 694 -32.78 29.83 70.84
N GLN A 695 -33.81 29.50 71.62
CA GLN A 695 -34.17 30.28 72.80
C GLN A 695 -33.46 29.70 74.03
N ASP A 696 -33.67 30.31 75.19
CA ASP A 696 -33.26 29.77 76.49
C ASP A 696 -33.59 28.27 76.59
N ASP A 697 -32.56 27.43 76.78
CA ASP A 697 -32.77 25.98 76.94
C ASP A 697 -33.27 25.58 78.33
N GLY A 698 -33.31 26.58 79.24
CA GLY A 698 -34.16 26.65 80.41
C GLY A 698 -33.95 25.54 81.44
N GLY A 699 -32.90 24.72 81.33
CA GLY A 699 -32.90 23.38 81.93
C GLY A 699 -31.56 22.64 81.97
N SER A 700 -30.97 22.51 80.79
CA SER A 700 -29.90 21.59 80.39
C SER A 700 -29.71 21.76 78.87
N PRO A 701 -28.58 21.36 78.26
CA PRO A 701 -28.45 21.39 76.81
C PRO A 701 -29.65 20.70 76.14
N ILE A 702 -30.19 21.38 75.13
CA ILE A 702 -31.13 20.78 74.17
C ILE A 702 -30.46 19.53 73.62
N LYS A 703 -31.20 18.43 73.55
CA LYS A 703 -30.77 17.17 72.93
C LYS A 703 -31.22 17.13 71.47
N HIS A 704 -32.47 17.56 71.23
CA HIS A 704 -33.11 17.50 69.92
C HIS A 704 -34.07 18.65 69.66
N TYR A 705 -34.28 18.95 68.38
CA TYR A 705 -35.49 19.63 67.90
C TYR A 705 -36.44 18.63 67.28
N LEU A 706 -37.73 18.78 67.54
CA LEU A 706 -38.81 17.89 67.12
C LEU A 706 -39.82 18.68 66.29
N ILE A 707 -40.00 18.28 65.04
CA ILE A 707 -40.79 19.00 64.06
C ILE A 707 -42.01 18.16 63.67
N ARG A 708 -43.19 18.79 63.68
CA ARG A 708 -44.45 18.19 63.22
C ARG A 708 -45.14 19.15 62.28
N TYR A 709 -45.75 18.64 61.21
CA TYR A 709 -46.47 19.46 60.24
C TYR A 709 -47.74 18.76 59.72
N ARG A 710 -48.74 19.56 59.32
CA ARG A 710 -49.95 19.08 58.63
C ARG A 710 -50.54 20.17 57.75
N ALA A 711 -51.28 19.76 56.72
CA ALA A 711 -52.15 20.68 56.00
C ALA A 711 -53.29 21.09 56.94
N LYS A 712 -53.62 22.38 57.00
CA LYS A 712 -54.56 22.98 57.96
C LYS A 712 -56.01 22.46 57.85
N HIS A 713 -56.33 21.79 56.75
CA HIS A 713 -57.62 21.13 56.50
C HIS A 713 -57.63 19.63 56.86
N VAL A 714 -56.51 19.08 57.33
CA VAL A 714 -56.34 17.67 57.71
C VAL A 714 -56.12 17.60 59.22
N SER A 715 -56.79 16.67 59.91
CA SER A 715 -56.62 16.46 61.35
C SER A 715 -55.24 15.92 61.70
N ASP A 716 -54.70 15.06 60.84
CA ASP A 716 -53.61 14.16 61.18
C ASP A 716 -52.25 14.80 60.90
N TRP A 717 -51.34 14.65 61.86
CA TRP A 717 -49.96 15.11 61.72
C TRP A 717 -49.14 14.14 60.88
N LYS A 718 -48.30 14.68 59.99
CA LYS A 718 -47.21 13.91 59.37
C LYS A 718 -46.23 13.44 60.47
N PRO A 719 -45.42 12.38 60.22
CA PRO A 719 -44.47 11.84 61.21
C PRO A 719 -43.56 12.90 61.84
N GLU A 720 -43.23 12.73 63.12
CA GLU A 720 -42.34 13.64 63.87
C GLU A 720 -40.90 13.51 63.35
N ILE A 721 -40.32 14.60 62.85
CA ILE A 721 -38.93 14.66 62.41
C ILE A 721 -38.08 15.07 63.61
N ARG A 722 -37.05 14.28 63.94
CA ARG A 722 -36.11 14.54 65.04
C ARG A 722 -34.76 14.99 64.48
N LEU A 723 -34.30 16.17 64.88
CA LEU A 723 -33.02 16.77 64.49
C LEU A 723 -32.10 16.97 65.71
N PRO A 724 -30.77 17.00 65.55
CA PRO A 724 -29.82 17.24 66.64
C PRO A 724 -29.87 18.68 67.16
N HIS A 725 -29.33 18.89 68.36
CA HIS A 725 -29.34 20.18 69.09
C HIS A 725 -28.74 21.37 68.34
N GLY A 726 -27.81 21.16 67.41
CA GLY A 726 -27.21 22.21 66.57
C GLY A 726 -28.00 22.57 65.31
N SER A 727 -29.20 22.00 65.10
CA SER A 727 -30.03 22.32 63.93
C SER A 727 -30.84 23.61 64.13
N GLU A 728 -30.69 24.54 63.19
CA GLU A 728 -31.40 25.83 63.16
C GLU A 728 -32.54 25.87 62.14
N TYR A 729 -32.68 24.83 61.30
CA TYR A 729 -33.72 24.78 60.27
C TYR A 729 -34.13 23.36 59.89
N VAL A 730 -35.26 23.27 59.19
CA VAL A 730 -35.75 22.07 58.49
C VAL A 730 -36.23 22.46 57.09
N VAL A 731 -36.17 21.52 56.14
CA VAL A 731 -36.82 21.65 54.82
C VAL A 731 -37.89 20.57 54.71
N LEU A 732 -39.12 20.98 54.44
CA LEU A 732 -40.28 20.12 54.23
C LEU A 732 -40.60 20.10 52.73
N SER A 733 -40.29 19.01 52.03
CA SER A 733 -40.51 18.84 50.59
C SER A 733 -41.83 18.12 50.28
N SER A 734 -42.21 18.08 49.00
CA SER A 734 -43.35 17.30 48.51
C SER A 734 -44.68 17.69 49.15
N LEU A 735 -44.88 18.99 49.38
CA LEU A 735 -46.11 19.56 49.92
C LEU A 735 -47.14 19.76 48.81
N ASP A 736 -48.42 19.65 49.13
CA ASP A 736 -49.50 19.94 48.17
C ASP A 736 -49.46 21.41 47.74
N TRP A 737 -49.70 21.71 46.46
CA TRP A 737 -49.74 23.09 45.95
C TRP A 737 -50.95 23.88 46.49
N ASN A 738 -50.83 25.21 46.52
CA ASN A 738 -51.79 26.20 47.02
C ASN A 738 -52.36 25.90 48.43
N THR A 739 -51.70 25.04 49.20
CA THR A 739 -52.23 24.46 50.43
C THR A 739 -51.58 25.11 51.64
N GLU A 740 -52.41 25.44 52.62
CA GLU A 740 -51.96 26.04 53.87
C GLU A 740 -51.57 24.93 54.85
N TYR A 741 -50.33 24.98 55.31
CA TYR A 741 -49.74 24.08 56.29
C TYR A 741 -49.50 24.82 57.59
N GLU A 742 -49.60 24.10 58.71
CA GLU A 742 -49.08 24.52 60.01
C GLU A 742 -47.90 23.61 60.41
N VAL A 743 -46.86 24.23 60.96
CA VAL A 743 -45.61 23.58 61.36
C VAL A 743 -45.31 23.95 62.81
N TYR A 744 -45.10 22.95 63.64
CA TYR A 744 -44.70 23.06 65.03
C TYR A 744 -43.24 22.62 65.18
N VAL A 745 -42.45 23.36 65.96
CA VAL A 745 -41.07 23.00 66.33
C VAL A 745 -40.94 23.08 67.86
N VAL A 746 -40.43 22.00 68.45
CA VAL A 746 -40.29 21.80 69.90
C VAL A 746 -38.83 21.51 70.22
N ALA A 747 -38.28 22.11 71.27
CA ALA A 747 -36.98 21.75 71.82
C ALA A 747 -37.15 20.70 72.94
N GLU A 748 -36.28 19.69 72.98
CA GLU A 748 -36.29 18.63 74.00
C GLU A 748 -34.93 18.64 74.74
N ASN A 749 -34.94 18.90 76.05
CA ASN A 749 -33.74 18.81 76.91
C ASN A 749 -33.80 17.53 77.77
N GLN A 750 -33.15 17.50 78.94
CA GLN A 750 -33.25 16.36 79.87
C GLN A 750 -34.55 16.32 80.68
N GLN A 751 -35.15 17.46 80.95
CA GLN A 751 -36.28 17.63 81.86
C GLN A 751 -37.61 17.43 81.14
N GLY A 752 -37.70 17.84 79.87
CA GLY A 752 -38.90 17.66 79.06
C GLY A 752 -38.87 18.35 77.70
N LYS A 753 -40.05 18.67 77.19
CA LYS A 753 -40.29 19.23 75.84
C LYS A 753 -40.86 20.64 75.98
N SER A 754 -40.30 21.60 75.26
CA SER A 754 -40.86 22.95 75.19
C SER A 754 -42.32 22.94 74.70
N GLN A 755 -43.06 24.01 74.97
CA GLN A 755 -44.25 24.29 74.16
C GLN A 755 -43.82 24.52 72.69
N PRO A 756 -44.67 24.22 71.69
CA PRO A 756 -44.28 24.34 70.29
C PRO A 756 -44.20 25.80 69.84
N GLY A 757 -43.04 26.18 69.29
CA GLY A 757 -42.99 27.29 68.33
C GLY A 757 -43.85 26.93 67.13
N THR A 758 -44.72 27.85 66.69
CA THR A 758 -45.73 27.58 65.66
C THR A 758 -45.67 28.58 64.51
N ILE A 759 -45.73 28.10 63.26
CA ILE A 759 -45.89 28.94 62.06
C ILE A 759 -46.93 28.32 61.11
N SER A 760 -47.63 29.17 60.34
CA SER A 760 -48.50 28.75 59.24
C SER A 760 -48.04 29.36 57.93
N PHE A 761 -48.05 28.59 56.84
CA PHE A 761 -47.58 29.02 55.52
C PHE A 761 -48.41 28.36 54.42
N ARG A 762 -48.65 29.07 53.32
CA ARG A 762 -49.34 28.53 52.13
C ARG A 762 -48.36 28.33 50.99
N THR A 763 -48.30 27.12 50.44
CA THR A 763 -47.48 26.79 49.27
C THR A 763 -47.92 27.59 48.04
N ALA A 764 -47.03 27.74 47.06
CA ALA A 764 -47.37 28.39 45.80
C ALA A 764 -48.47 27.64 45.04
N ALA A 765 -49.17 28.33 44.14
CA ALA A 765 -49.93 27.66 43.09
C ALA A 765 -49.00 26.81 42.21
N GLU A 766 -49.55 25.75 41.62
CA GLU A 766 -48.82 24.90 40.69
C GLU A 766 -48.41 25.68 39.42
N PRO A 767 -47.17 25.54 38.92
CA PRO A 767 -46.74 26.27 37.72
C PRO A 767 -47.48 25.80 36.46
N THR A 768 -48.19 26.71 35.80
CA THR A 768 -48.73 26.46 34.46
C THR A 768 -47.60 26.49 33.42
N ALA A 769 -47.39 25.39 32.70
CA ALA A 769 -46.75 25.43 31.38
C ALA A 769 -47.59 26.31 30.42
N ILE A 770 -47.11 26.90 29.33
CA ILE A 770 -45.94 26.66 28.44
C ILE A 770 -45.44 28.07 27.95
N PRO A 771 -44.61 28.32 26.89
CA PRO A 771 -44.12 27.46 25.79
C PRO A 771 -42.58 27.46 25.55
N ASP A 772 -42.13 26.57 24.67
CA ASP A 772 -40.78 26.56 24.11
C ASP A 772 -40.52 27.77 23.20
N THR A 773 -39.50 28.57 23.50
CA THR A 773 -38.58 29.20 22.51
C THR A 773 -37.54 30.09 23.20
N MET A 774 -36.26 29.73 23.11
CA MET A 774 -35.15 30.67 22.86
C MET A 774 -33.85 29.92 22.54
N THR A 775 -33.23 30.25 21.41
CA THR A 775 -31.94 29.70 20.96
C THR A 775 -30.81 30.72 21.13
N SER A 776 -29.60 30.22 21.43
CA SER A 776 -28.27 30.86 21.23
C SER A 776 -28.04 32.29 21.76
N GLY A 777 -27.12 32.45 22.73
CA GLY A 777 -26.70 33.79 23.19
C GLY A 777 -25.61 33.84 24.28
N SER A 778 -24.39 33.37 23.97
CA SER A 778 -23.09 33.70 24.61
C SER A 778 -23.04 34.32 26.03
N GLY A 779 -22.47 33.60 27.00
CA GLY A 779 -22.04 34.15 28.30
C GLY A 779 -21.16 33.17 29.09
N LEU A 780 -19.98 33.61 29.56
CA LEU A 780 -18.96 32.77 30.21
C LEU A 780 -19.44 32.18 31.55
N GLY A 781 -19.01 30.96 31.93
CA GLY A 781 -19.14 30.53 33.34
C GLY A 781 -18.81 29.09 33.75
N THR A 782 -19.07 28.05 32.94
CA THR A 782 -19.27 26.67 33.49
C THR A 782 -18.50 25.53 32.77
N GLY A 783 -17.27 25.77 32.30
CA GLY A 783 -16.51 24.79 31.52
C GLY A 783 -16.18 23.44 32.21
N ALA A 784 -15.96 23.44 33.53
CA ALA A 784 -15.50 22.24 34.24
C ALA A 784 -16.60 21.19 34.49
N ILE A 785 -17.81 21.61 34.84
CA ILE A 785 -18.89 20.72 35.31
C ILE A 785 -19.47 19.89 34.16
N VAL A 786 -19.64 20.50 32.98
CA VAL A 786 -20.20 19.82 31.79
C VAL A 786 -19.26 18.72 31.28
N GLY A 787 -17.95 18.95 31.29
CA GLY A 787 -16.95 17.94 30.88
C GLY A 787 -16.96 16.70 31.78
N ILE A 788 -17.01 16.88 33.09
CA ILE A 788 -17.06 15.77 34.06
C ILE A 788 -18.33 14.95 33.89
N LEU A 789 -19.49 15.60 33.70
CA LEU A 789 -20.77 14.91 33.46
C LEU A 789 -20.74 14.05 32.19
N ILE A 790 -20.11 14.52 31.11
CA ILE A 790 -19.96 13.73 29.86
C ILE A 790 -19.09 12.49 30.10
N VAL A 791 -17.96 12.63 30.82
CA VAL A 791 -17.08 11.48 31.13
C VAL A 791 -17.79 10.44 32.00
N VAL A 792 -18.52 10.88 33.03
CA VAL A 792 -19.33 9.97 33.87
C VAL A 792 -20.42 9.28 33.07
N PHE A 793 -21.11 10.00 32.16
CA PHE A 793 -22.15 9.41 31.31
C PHE A 793 -21.58 8.35 30.34
N VAL A 794 -20.38 8.57 29.79
CA VAL A 794 -19.68 7.60 28.95
C VAL A 794 -19.24 6.37 29.75
N LEU A 795 -18.73 6.54 30.97
CA LEU A 795 -18.31 5.42 31.83
C LEU A 795 -19.49 4.54 32.27
N LEU A 796 -20.64 5.14 32.58
CA LEU A 796 -21.88 4.41 32.88
C LEU A 796 -22.40 3.63 31.66
N LEU A 797 -22.23 4.15 30.44
CA LEU A 797 -22.61 3.44 29.20
C LEU A 797 -21.73 2.21 28.87
N VAL A 798 -20.54 2.09 29.46
CA VAL A 798 -19.71 0.87 29.40
C VAL A 798 -19.76 0.04 30.70
N GLY A 799 -20.72 0.31 31.59
CA GLY A 799 -21.02 -0.53 32.75
C GLY A 799 -20.03 -0.43 33.90
N VAL A 800 -19.33 0.70 34.06
CA VAL A 800 -18.46 0.97 35.21
C VAL A 800 -19.25 1.75 36.27
N ASP A 801 -19.43 1.17 37.45
CA ASP A 801 -20.00 1.88 38.61
C ASP A 801 -19.04 2.96 39.12
N VAL A 802 -19.53 4.20 39.21
CA VAL A 802 -18.76 5.37 39.65
C VAL A 802 -19.36 5.91 40.95
N THR A 803 -18.59 5.85 42.04
CA THR A 803 -18.95 6.50 43.31
C THR A 803 -18.18 7.82 43.44
N CYS A 804 -18.92 8.92 43.60
CA CYS A 804 -18.37 10.26 43.82
C CYS A 804 -18.74 10.76 45.22
N TYR A 805 -17.79 11.38 45.91
CA TYR A 805 -17.97 11.91 47.26
C TYR A 805 -17.94 13.44 47.26
N PHE A 806 -18.83 14.05 48.06
CA PHE A 806 -18.83 15.50 48.31
C PHE A 806 -18.02 15.80 49.58
N LEU A 807 -16.83 16.37 49.40
CA LEU A 807 -15.99 16.85 50.51
C LEU A 807 -16.44 18.26 50.93
N ASN A 808 -17.21 18.32 52.01
CA ASN A 808 -17.75 19.57 52.57
C ASN A 808 -16.68 20.45 53.21
N LYS A 809 -15.97 21.23 52.39
CA LYS A 809 -15.53 22.61 52.69
C LYS A 809 -14.94 23.38 51.48
N CYS A 810 -14.46 22.70 50.44
CA CYS A 810 -13.70 23.36 49.33
C CYS A 810 -14.26 23.16 47.91
N GLY A 811 -15.41 22.50 47.72
CA GLY A 811 -16.14 22.55 46.44
C GLY A 811 -15.57 21.74 45.27
N PHE A 812 -14.57 20.89 45.48
CA PHE A 812 -14.10 19.92 44.49
C PHE A 812 -14.87 18.60 44.59
N LEU A 813 -15.20 18.00 43.45
CA LEU A 813 -15.80 16.67 43.34
C LEU A 813 -14.69 15.64 43.09
N MET A 814 -14.61 14.62 43.95
CA MET A 814 -13.69 13.49 43.78
C MET A 814 -14.48 12.22 43.48
N CYS A 815 -14.15 11.55 42.38
CA CYS A 815 -14.76 10.29 41.95
C CYS A 815 -13.67 9.23 41.84
N ILE A 816 -13.92 8.04 42.40
CA ILE A 816 -12.95 6.93 42.41
C ILE A 816 -13.64 5.73 41.75
N ALA A 817 -12.94 5.05 40.84
CA ALA A 817 -13.40 3.79 40.26
C ALA A 817 -13.12 2.64 41.24
N VAL A 818 -14.16 1.91 41.66
CA VAL A 818 -14.05 0.87 42.69
C VAL A 818 -14.53 -0.47 42.14
N ASN A 819 -13.59 -1.35 41.81
CA ASN A 819 -13.90 -2.73 41.40
C ASN A 819 -14.19 -3.60 42.63
N PHE A 820 -15.43 -4.08 42.78
CA PHE A 820 -15.79 -5.10 43.77
C PHE A 820 -16.15 -6.44 43.11
N CYS A 821 -15.57 -7.52 43.60
CA CYS A 821 -15.82 -8.89 43.15
C CYS A 821 -16.50 -9.69 44.27
N GLY A 822 -17.80 -10.01 44.13
CA GLY A 822 -18.57 -10.67 45.18
C GLY A 822 -19.84 -11.38 44.68
N LYS A 823 -19.87 -12.71 44.75
CA LYS A 823 -20.95 -13.60 44.25
C LYS A 823 -22.26 -13.50 45.05
N SER A 824 -23.41 -13.52 44.39
CA SER A 824 -24.45 -14.61 44.45
C SER A 824 -25.90 -14.14 44.16
N GLY A 825 -26.73 -15.05 43.61
CA GLY A 825 -28.18 -14.83 43.34
C GLY A 825 -29.07 -15.60 44.36
N PRO A 826 -30.32 -16.01 44.04
CA PRO A 826 -30.97 -16.11 42.70
C PRO A 826 -32.45 -15.67 42.62
N GLY A 827 -33.06 -15.80 41.42
CA GLY A 827 -34.53 -15.85 41.22
C GLY A 827 -35.13 -14.70 40.36
N ALA A 828 -35.65 -14.81 39.13
CA ALA A 828 -35.88 -15.84 38.10
C ALA A 828 -37.37 -15.91 37.65
N LYS A 829 -37.66 -15.42 36.43
CA LYS A 829 -38.62 -15.91 35.40
C LYS A 829 -38.69 -14.88 34.26
N ASN A 830 -38.29 -15.23 33.03
CA ASN A 830 -39.08 -15.91 31.96
C ASN A 830 -40.27 -15.04 31.52
N LYS A 831 -40.43 -14.71 30.23
CA LYS A 831 -40.45 -15.56 29.02
C LYS A 831 -39.96 -14.77 27.79
N ASP A 832 -39.53 -15.32 26.65
CA ASP A 832 -39.36 -16.68 26.07
C ASP A 832 -38.35 -16.49 24.87
N ILE A 833 -37.81 -17.47 24.10
CA ILE A 833 -38.09 -18.90 23.92
C ILE A 833 -36.79 -19.72 23.63
N GLU A 834 -36.89 -20.78 22.83
CA GLU A 834 -35.91 -21.78 22.33
C GLU A 834 -34.70 -21.17 21.55
N GLU A 835 -33.45 -21.66 21.59
CA GLU A 835 -32.84 -23.02 21.67
C GLU A 835 -33.03 -23.91 20.40
N GLY A 836 -32.10 -24.75 19.93
CA GLY A 836 -30.73 -25.15 20.34
C GLY A 836 -30.10 -25.97 19.19
N LYS A 837 -29.08 -26.85 19.28
CA LYS A 837 -28.08 -27.34 20.27
C LYS A 837 -27.16 -28.34 19.52
N ALA A 838 -25.88 -28.63 19.79
CA ALA A 838 -24.85 -28.05 20.69
C ALA A 838 -23.47 -28.05 19.94
N ALA A 839 -22.31 -28.66 20.29
CA ALA A 839 -21.85 -29.52 21.39
C ALA A 839 -20.28 -29.56 21.51
N PHE A 840 -19.77 -29.85 22.72
CA PHE A 840 -18.61 -30.68 23.14
C PHE A 840 -17.50 -31.14 22.13
N MET A 841 -16.21 -31.27 22.49
CA MET A 841 -15.44 -31.05 23.75
C MET A 841 -13.92 -31.00 23.47
N LYS A 842 -13.15 -30.39 24.39
CA LYS A 842 -11.86 -30.83 25.00
C LYS A 842 -10.65 -29.89 24.94
N ASP A 843 -9.97 -29.92 26.08
CA ASP A 843 -8.66 -29.40 26.45
C ASP A 843 -7.61 -30.54 26.34
N GLU A 844 -6.37 -30.20 25.97
CA GLU A 844 -5.17 -30.88 26.48
C GLU A 844 -3.91 -30.03 26.32
N SER A 845 -3.16 -29.85 27.40
CA SER A 845 -1.85 -29.19 27.44
C SER A 845 -0.69 -30.18 27.28
N LYS A 846 0.44 -29.74 26.72
CA LYS A 846 1.76 -30.40 26.83
C LYS A 846 2.92 -29.48 26.42
N GLU A 847 3.88 -29.31 27.33
CA GLU A 847 5.25 -28.90 27.02
C GLU A 847 6.11 -30.14 26.71
N PRO A 848 7.16 -30.05 25.88
CA PRO A 848 8.14 -31.11 25.70
C PRO A 848 9.27 -31.01 26.74
N ILE A 849 9.26 -31.90 27.74
CA ILE A 849 10.40 -32.13 28.63
C ILE A 849 11.50 -32.89 27.87
N VAL A 850 12.77 -32.48 28.02
CA VAL A 850 13.95 -33.25 27.59
C VAL A 850 14.94 -33.39 28.75
N GLU A 851 14.73 -34.40 29.59
CA GLU A 851 15.78 -34.96 30.45
C GLU A 851 16.32 -36.25 29.82
N VAL A 852 17.65 -36.38 29.68
CA VAL A 852 18.33 -37.68 29.85
C VAL A 852 19.69 -37.47 30.54
N ARG A 853 19.73 -37.85 31.82
CA ARG A 853 20.86 -38.41 32.59
C ARG A 853 22.27 -37.82 32.43
N THR A 854 22.79 -37.34 33.56
CA THR A 854 24.15 -37.59 34.01
C THR A 854 24.42 -39.08 34.29
N GLU A 855 25.67 -39.51 34.17
CA GLU A 855 26.20 -40.70 34.87
C GLU A 855 27.54 -40.35 35.55
N ASP A 856 27.74 -40.84 36.78
CA ASP A 856 28.98 -40.63 37.54
C ASP A 856 30.13 -41.51 37.05
N ARG A 857 31.37 -40.96 37.05
CA ARG A 857 32.58 -41.66 37.52
C ARG A 857 33.82 -40.76 37.59
N THR A 858 34.26 -40.52 38.82
CA THR A 858 35.68 -40.36 39.19
C THR A 858 36.30 -41.77 39.39
N PRO A 859 37.63 -41.97 39.61
CA PRO A 859 38.63 -40.96 40.00
C PRO A 859 40.06 -41.07 39.41
N ASN A 860 40.90 -40.13 39.86
CA ASN A 860 42.28 -40.32 40.36
C ASN A 860 43.54 -39.97 39.53
N HIS A 861 44.43 -39.26 40.25
CA HIS A 861 45.91 -39.13 40.20
C HIS A 861 46.64 -38.29 39.13
N GLU A 862 47.53 -37.43 39.66
CA GLU A 862 48.82 -36.90 39.13
C GLU A 862 48.84 -36.29 37.70
N GLY A 863 49.39 -35.10 37.44
CA GLY A 863 50.21 -34.11 38.17
C GLY A 863 50.93 -33.24 37.10
N GLY A 864 51.62 -32.12 37.35
CA GLY A 864 51.88 -31.30 38.54
C GLY A 864 52.98 -30.26 38.21
N GLY A 865 53.08 -29.16 38.97
CA GLY A 865 54.17 -28.16 38.86
C GLY A 865 53.91 -26.94 37.94
N PRO A 866 54.41 -25.72 38.27
CA PRO A 866 54.17 -24.49 37.51
C PRO A 866 55.42 -23.85 36.87
N THR A 867 55.24 -23.03 35.83
CA THR A 867 56.23 -22.03 35.36
C THR A 867 55.57 -20.80 34.69
N GLU A 868 55.58 -19.67 35.40
CA GLU A 868 55.88 -18.34 34.85
C GLU A 868 57.42 -18.11 34.99
N PRO A 869 58.07 -17.00 34.54
CA PRO A 869 57.55 -15.73 33.97
C PRO A 869 58.31 -15.26 32.69
N ASN A 870 58.24 -13.94 32.41
CA ASN A 870 59.09 -13.14 31.50
C ASN A 870 58.81 -13.27 29.97
N GLU A 871 58.97 -12.22 29.12
CA GLU A 871 59.35 -10.81 29.34
C GLU A 871 58.94 -9.87 28.16
N THR A 872 58.97 -8.56 28.41
CA THR A 872 59.21 -7.43 27.47
C THR A 872 58.30 -7.13 26.26
N THR A 873 57.87 -5.86 26.21
CA THR A 873 57.50 -5.02 25.04
C THR A 873 58.75 -4.64 24.20
N PRO A 874 58.71 -3.93 23.02
CA PRO A 874 57.68 -2.98 22.56
C PRO A 874 57.39 -2.86 21.02
N LEU A 875 56.43 -1.98 20.70
CA LEU A 875 56.32 -1.06 19.54
C LEU A 875 56.78 -1.51 18.13
N THR A 876 55.84 -1.55 17.16
CA THR A 876 55.85 -0.72 15.93
C THR A 876 54.49 -0.75 15.20
N GLU A 877 53.89 0.42 15.03
CA GLU A 877 53.14 0.85 13.83
C GLU A 877 54.13 1.60 12.88
N PRO A 878 53.76 2.04 11.66
CA PRO A 878 52.49 1.83 10.91
C PRO A 878 52.68 1.26 9.48
N GLU A 879 51.58 0.85 8.84
CA GLU A 879 51.17 1.34 7.51
C GLU A 879 49.64 1.20 7.31
#